data_AF-S8FHA5-F1
#
_entry.id   AF-S8FHA5-F1
#
_cell.length_a   1.000
_cell.length_b   1.000
_cell.length_c   1.000
_cell.angle_alpha   90.00
_cell.angle_beta   90.00
_cell.angle_gamma   90.00
#
_symmetry.space_group_name_H-M   'P 1'
#
loop_
_entity.id
_entity.type
_entity.pdbx_description
1 polymer ?
#
loop_
_entity_poly.entity_id
_entity_poly.type
_entity_poly.pdbx_seq_one_letter_code
_entity_poly.pdbx_strand_id
1 'polypeptide(L)'
;MFSRKIIFPFIFFVCSKVLLTAQNLSGFRADIPPNEPVFTIVDNRQFNGYTNYWHNDYTRWHRYGNLFKVAVTDIVPSVLQSKVDAAMDMGLPGLLLQEGFVSRLWANPYQTMKNPSMAELEEAVGQGNLLVLVDPSTEVGRELNRRAQPVFAWAEGLQSYQFKTADFNRTKAFYLVDGNRYLFVISSSSQGDINRLQALIEHTETLLRRYRLCKGWFGAKTLLKSVTCTPGHPLEIMGIGMNEGNSWFIFDGYMDFLMQKELENWVDEVKLPVVADVGFSPIYGCRDYEGLQVQDMATPQAWIDYAHQKGGYAFRSVWDPASDAYRFDGYLTNEGNKVQVDEENIPFVHNSTGHLNENLTSSTMLFIEREKPLTKQVIWQAIMDRREVAVSEGGRMMGPAAFRNALQLLYLDKIYLEDVFNDRIDIRARVDGYDLTVTLRNLSPENISGKIEVAAAPGLSSAQASSGEIGLAGNEVKQLKIPLTPVVETMGRTNPIAVRFRWNGREKSTVTLLDLPPVVSVHRLLYAHAPEVEFPVTLHNFSTKRSFPVSVSVYKNGDDRSEIWRQTKQCDAAAASYRKMDFRLPLKPGNYTVKVTALGATSESRLGVGRPVGKPYAYALDLDSDGIDEYRMENDSVQITLLRTGARVIEYRVKSRNDNVLFKSWPKKTVSHRRPYRMRGYYPYGGFEDFLGQASMETHQVYDARIVKKDGDWVRVEMETDYYGNRLKKIFTLYGNSPLLEVRFELNFSNPEANVIGPQPILELGKTHGTEDLFVVPAEGGWKEYRMRPEKSYGQAIHLQEGWNAGYDTIEDISFVGAFPVDQPLFLHMWMNHPSNSDAPHYYVEFQPWTPIVQKTTMYFTYYLWGSGGSWRNAVEELRRRNLISIKK
;
A
#
# COMPACT_ATOMS: atom_id res chain seq x y z
N MET A 1 28.36 -27.30 97.87
CA MET A 1 27.21 -27.13 98.78
C MET A 1 26.38 -25.98 98.21
N PHE A 2 25.12 -26.06 97.74
CA PHE A 2 23.94 -26.93 97.91
C PHE A 2 23.32 -27.22 96.50
N SER A 3 23.06 -28.46 96.06
CA SER A 3 21.81 -29.29 96.15
C SER A 3 20.55 -28.65 95.53
N ARG A 4 20.05 -29.02 94.32
CA ARG A 4 19.27 -30.21 93.80
C ARG A 4 17.77 -30.27 94.14
N LYS A 5 16.92 -30.41 93.09
CA LYS A 5 15.73 -31.33 92.86
C LYS A 5 14.89 -30.80 91.67
N ILE A 6 14.86 -31.43 90.47
CA ILE A 6 14.05 -32.56 89.93
C ILE A 6 12.53 -32.30 89.88
N ILE A 7 11.90 -32.42 88.69
CA ILE A 7 10.64 -33.16 88.38
C ILE A 7 10.50 -33.40 86.84
N PHE A 8 9.97 -34.58 86.49
CA PHE A 8 9.70 -35.25 85.19
C PHE A 8 8.78 -34.51 84.19
N PRO A 9 8.84 -34.84 82.87
CA PRO A 9 7.73 -34.61 81.93
C PRO A 9 6.97 -35.88 81.53
N PHE A 10 5.70 -35.69 81.22
CA PHE A 10 4.68 -36.65 80.78
C PHE A 10 4.66 -36.74 79.23
N ILE A 11 4.46 -37.93 78.68
CA ILE A 11 4.27 -38.20 77.24
C ILE A 11 2.78 -38.28 76.92
N PHE A 12 2.33 -37.61 75.85
CA PHE A 12 1.02 -37.85 75.22
C PHE A 12 1.16 -37.94 73.69
N PHE A 13 0.57 -38.99 73.14
CA PHE A 13 0.51 -39.39 71.73
C PHE A 13 -0.56 -38.57 70.97
N VAL A 14 -0.27 -38.08 69.76
CA VAL A 14 -1.30 -37.63 68.79
C VAL A 14 -0.97 -38.11 67.39
N CYS A 15 -1.96 -38.77 66.79
CA CYS A 15 -2.01 -39.32 65.44
C CYS A 15 -1.90 -38.24 64.36
N SER A 16 -1.03 -38.44 63.37
CA SER A 16 -1.01 -37.68 62.11
C SER A 16 -1.90 -38.35 61.05
N LYS A 17 -3.00 -37.67 60.70
CA LYS A 17 -3.77 -37.94 59.47
C LYS A 17 -2.96 -37.46 58.26
N VAL A 18 -2.72 -38.35 57.31
CA VAL A 18 -2.18 -38.01 55.99
C VAL A 18 -3.28 -37.31 55.18
N LEU A 19 -3.12 -36.00 54.97
CA LEU A 19 -3.88 -35.23 54.00
C LEU A 19 -3.27 -35.47 52.61
N LEU A 20 -4.00 -36.19 51.75
CA LEU A 20 -3.79 -36.18 50.31
C LEU A 20 -4.06 -34.76 49.80
N THR A 21 -3.01 -33.99 49.55
CA THR A 21 -3.11 -32.70 48.88
C THR A 21 -3.35 -32.93 47.39
N ALA A 22 -4.55 -32.55 46.94
CA ALA A 22 -4.80 -32.32 45.53
C ALA A 22 -3.75 -31.30 45.02
N GLN A 23 -3.00 -31.65 43.98
CA GLN A 23 -2.03 -30.75 43.34
C GLN A 23 -2.79 -29.57 42.75
N ASN A 24 -2.79 -28.46 43.48
CA ASN A 24 -3.48 -27.24 43.10
C ASN A 24 -2.59 -26.47 42.10
N LEU A 25 -3.09 -26.26 40.88
CA LEU A 25 -2.37 -25.53 39.82
C LEU A 25 -1.97 -24.09 40.23
N SER A 26 -2.57 -23.57 41.31
CA SER A 26 -2.29 -22.27 41.92
C SER A 26 -0.82 -22.06 42.35
N GLY A 27 -0.02 -23.12 42.48
CA GLY A 27 1.40 -23.04 42.83
C GLY A 27 2.35 -22.93 41.64
N PHE A 28 1.87 -23.18 40.42
CA PHE A 28 2.69 -23.08 39.20
C PHE A 28 2.74 -21.63 38.75
N ARG A 29 3.94 -21.09 38.61
CA ARG A 29 4.18 -19.79 37.96
C ARG A 29 4.91 -20.07 36.66
N ALA A 30 4.59 -19.31 35.62
CA ALA A 30 5.46 -19.27 34.46
C ALA A 30 6.83 -18.75 34.92
N ASP A 31 7.86 -19.56 34.74
CA ASP A 31 9.24 -19.09 34.80
C ASP A 31 9.45 -18.25 33.55
N ILE A 32 9.11 -16.97 33.65
CA ILE A 32 9.37 -16.00 32.59
C ILE A 32 10.86 -15.72 32.74
N PRO A 33 11.73 -16.21 31.83
CA PRO A 33 13.12 -15.82 31.88
C PRO A 33 13.14 -14.28 31.95
N PRO A 34 14.01 -13.69 32.78
CA PRO A 34 14.20 -12.24 32.74
C PRO A 34 14.36 -11.83 31.27
N ASN A 35 13.97 -10.59 30.90
CA ASN A 35 14.20 -10.03 29.56
C ASN A 35 15.72 -10.03 29.26
N GLU A 36 16.28 -11.19 28.98
CA GLU A 36 17.66 -11.37 28.63
C GLU A 36 17.82 -10.72 27.26
N PRO A 37 18.85 -9.90 27.08
CA PRO A 37 19.14 -9.35 25.77
C PRO A 37 19.19 -10.50 24.77
N VAL A 38 18.53 -10.33 23.62
CA VAL A 38 18.66 -11.27 22.51
C VAL A 38 20.12 -11.24 22.07
N PHE A 39 20.91 -12.25 22.46
CA PHE A 39 22.30 -12.37 22.05
C PHE A 39 22.34 -12.89 20.62
N THR A 40 22.59 -11.99 19.67
CA THR A 40 22.94 -12.38 18.30
C THR A 40 24.46 -12.52 18.18
N ILE A 41 24.92 -13.57 17.50
CA ILE A 41 26.31 -13.68 17.06
C ILE A 41 26.44 -12.78 15.83
N VAL A 42 27.38 -11.84 15.86
CA VAL A 42 27.62 -10.88 14.79
C VAL A 42 29.00 -11.10 14.21
N ASP A 43 29.07 -11.42 12.91
CA ASP A 43 30.31 -11.56 12.17
C ASP A 43 30.39 -10.48 11.07
N ASN A 44 31.47 -9.71 11.02
CA ASN A 44 31.69 -8.75 9.92
C ASN A 44 32.30 -9.49 8.72
N ARG A 45 31.80 -9.20 7.52
CA ARG A 45 32.23 -9.77 6.24
C ARG A 45 32.50 -8.65 5.26
N GLN A 46 33.57 -8.83 4.48
CA GLN A 46 33.98 -7.88 3.46
C GLN A 46 34.45 -8.63 2.22
N PHE A 47 34.05 -8.14 1.05
CA PHE A 47 34.55 -8.58 -0.24
C PHE A 47 34.95 -7.35 -1.05
N ASN A 48 36.20 -7.29 -1.53
CA ASN A 48 36.66 -6.24 -2.44
C ASN A 48 37.42 -6.91 -3.56
N GLY A 49 36.79 -7.03 -4.73
CA GLY A 49 37.39 -7.81 -5.79
C GLY A 49 36.51 -7.95 -7.00
N TYR A 50 36.92 -8.87 -7.86
CA TYR A 50 36.25 -9.16 -9.10
C TYR A 50 35.42 -10.43 -8.97
N THR A 51 34.15 -10.35 -9.38
CA THR A 51 33.27 -11.51 -9.59
C THR A 51 33.05 -11.70 -11.08
N ASN A 52 31.91 -11.22 -11.59
CA ASN A 52 31.67 -10.94 -13.01
C ASN A 52 31.81 -9.43 -13.34
N TYR A 53 32.03 -8.60 -12.32
CA TYR A 53 32.42 -7.19 -12.38
C TYR A 53 33.22 -6.81 -11.11
N TRP A 54 33.85 -5.64 -11.09
CA TRP A 54 34.52 -5.11 -9.90
C TRP A 54 33.51 -4.50 -8.92
N HIS A 55 33.52 -4.95 -7.67
CA HIS A 55 32.66 -4.39 -6.62
C HIS A 55 33.26 -4.55 -5.22
N ASN A 56 32.74 -3.76 -4.28
CA ASN A 56 33.04 -3.86 -2.86
C ASN A 56 31.73 -4.10 -2.10
N ASP A 57 31.73 -5.05 -1.17
CA ASP A 57 30.59 -5.42 -0.34
C ASP A 57 31.02 -5.51 1.13
N TYR A 58 30.20 -4.95 2.02
CA TYR A 58 30.42 -4.88 3.45
C TYR A 58 29.14 -5.30 4.15
N THR A 59 29.16 -6.45 4.82
CA THR A 59 27.98 -6.99 5.50
C THR A 59 28.30 -7.40 6.93
N ARG A 60 27.31 -7.25 7.81
CA ARG A 60 27.27 -7.86 9.14
C ARG A 60 26.31 -9.02 9.11
N TRP A 61 26.81 -10.19 9.43
CA TRP A 61 26.01 -11.40 9.55
C TRP A 61 25.49 -11.50 10.98
N HIS A 62 24.19 -11.31 11.14
CA HIS A 62 23.51 -11.52 12.41
C HIS A 62 22.95 -12.94 12.44
N ARG A 63 23.30 -13.68 13.48
CA ARG A 63 22.80 -15.04 13.73
C ARG A 63 22.09 -15.08 15.08
N TYR A 64 20.86 -15.54 15.09
CA TYR A 64 20.12 -15.86 16.31
C TYR A 64 19.91 -17.37 16.36
N GLY A 65 20.61 -18.02 17.30
CA GLY A 65 20.83 -19.47 17.24
C GLY A 65 21.52 -19.89 15.93
N ASN A 66 21.24 -21.12 15.49
CA ASN A 66 21.76 -21.67 14.23
C ASN A 66 20.69 -21.81 13.12
N LEU A 67 19.47 -21.30 13.36
CA LEU A 67 18.35 -21.39 12.41
C LEU A 67 18.03 -20.04 11.75
N PHE A 68 18.23 -18.92 12.45
CA PHE A 68 17.99 -17.60 11.90
C PHE A 68 19.32 -16.91 11.62
N LYS A 69 19.54 -16.56 10.35
CA LYS A 69 20.71 -15.81 9.89
C LYS A 69 20.27 -14.79 8.86
N VAL A 70 20.71 -13.55 9.05
CA VAL A 70 20.54 -12.47 8.08
C VAL A 70 21.89 -11.81 7.83
N ALA A 71 22.16 -11.48 6.57
CA ALA A 71 23.25 -10.58 6.21
C ALA A 71 22.64 -9.19 6.05
N VAL A 72 23.13 -8.22 6.82
CA VAL A 72 22.69 -6.83 6.76
C VAL A 72 23.89 -6.01 6.31
N THR A 73 23.69 -5.05 5.42
CA THR A 73 24.74 -4.12 5.00
C THR A 73 25.41 -3.46 6.21
N ASP A 74 26.73 -3.46 6.26
CA ASP A 74 27.47 -2.70 7.25
C ASP A 74 27.46 -1.22 6.85
N ILE A 75 26.60 -0.44 7.52
CA ILE A 75 26.19 0.89 7.07
C ILE A 75 27.38 1.83 6.92
N VAL A 76 28.27 1.90 7.92
CA VAL A 76 29.38 2.86 7.92
C VAL A 76 30.36 2.62 6.78
N PRO A 77 30.97 1.42 6.63
CA PRO A 77 31.89 1.18 5.52
C PRO A 77 31.19 1.21 4.15
N SER A 78 29.91 0.84 4.06
CA SER A 78 29.17 0.92 2.80
C SER A 78 28.93 2.36 2.36
N VAL A 79 28.61 3.27 3.29
CA VAL A 79 28.51 4.72 3.01
C VAL A 79 29.86 5.32 2.63
N LEU A 80 30.95 4.88 3.27
CA LEU A 80 32.29 5.34 2.90
C LEU A 80 32.69 4.83 1.51
N GLN A 81 32.34 3.59 1.18
CA GLN A 81 32.58 3.03 -0.15
C GLN A 81 31.76 3.74 -1.22
N SER A 82 30.47 4.01 -1.01
CA SER A 82 29.65 4.73 -1.99
C SER A 82 30.17 6.14 -2.26
N LYS A 83 30.84 6.78 -1.28
CA LYS A 83 31.57 8.04 -1.51
C LYS A 83 32.79 7.86 -2.42
N VAL A 84 33.53 6.76 -2.29
CA VAL A 84 34.62 6.41 -3.22
C VAL A 84 34.06 6.14 -4.62
N ASP A 85 32.92 5.45 -4.72
CA ASP A 85 32.23 5.19 -5.99
C ASP A 85 31.81 6.52 -6.66
N ALA A 86 31.19 7.43 -5.90
CA ALA A 86 30.78 8.75 -6.39
C ALA A 86 31.97 9.60 -6.85
N ALA A 87 33.08 9.57 -6.11
CA ALA A 87 34.32 10.25 -6.49
C ALA A 87 34.88 9.73 -7.83
N MET A 88 34.92 8.40 -8.01
CA MET A 88 35.33 7.78 -9.27
C MET A 88 34.39 8.17 -10.42
N ASP A 89 33.08 8.16 -10.22
CA ASP A 89 32.08 8.48 -11.24
C ASP A 89 32.12 9.96 -11.69
N MET A 90 32.55 10.86 -10.81
CA MET A 90 32.86 12.26 -11.16
C MET A 90 34.20 12.44 -11.88
N GLY A 91 34.96 11.35 -12.10
CA GLY A 91 36.30 11.38 -12.70
C GLY A 91 37.40 11.84 -11.75
N LEU A 92 37.23 11.63 -10.44
CA LEU A 92 38.21 11.97 -9.39
C LEU A 92 38.40 10.78 -8.42
N PRO A 93 38.94 9.62 -8.86
CA PRO A 93 38.96 8.38 -8.06
C PRO A 93 39.71 8.48 -6.73
N GLY A 94 40.57 9.49 -6.54
CA GLY A 94 41.27 9.74 -5.28
C GLY A 94 40.71 10.89 -4.43
N LEU A 95 39.53 11.43 -4.75
CA LEU A 95 38.91 12.51 -3.98
C LEU A 95 38.42 12.03 -2.62
N LEU A 96 38.99 12.61 -1.56
CA LEU A 96 38.52 12.51 -0.18
C LEU A 96 38.08 13.89 0.27
N LEU A 97 36.80 14.06 0.59
CA LEU A 97 36.22 15.34 0.93
C LEU A 97 35.67 15.31 2.35
N GLN A 98 36.08 16.29 3.17
CA GLN A 98 35.53 16.49 4.50
C GLN A 98 34.09 16.98 4.39
N GLU A 99 33.16 16.30 5.06
CA GLU A 99 31.78 16.77 5.14
C GLU A 99 31.74 18.19 5.70
N GLY A 100 31.08 19.07 4.96
CA GLY A 100 30.94 20.47 5.26
C GLY A 100 31.97 21.40 4.61
N PHE A 101 32.87 20.88 3.77
CA PHE A 101 33.85 21.69 3.04
C PHE A 101 33.19 22.66 2.05
N VAL A 102 32.40 22.14 1.12
CA VAL A 102 31.71 22.88 0.05
C VAL A 102 30.67 23.83 0.63
N SER A 103 29.85 23.34 1.56
CA SER A 103 28.80 24.17 2.20
C SER A 103 29.38 25.39 2.92
N ARG A 104 30.51 25.23 3.64
CA ARG A 104 31.20 26.35 4.30
C ARG A 104 31.96 27.22 3.31
N LEU A 105 32.55 26.64 2.28
CA LEU A 105 33.27 27.40 1.24
C LEU A 105 32.33 28.40 0.56
N TRP A 106 31.11 27.98 0.19
CA TRP A 106 30.12 28.89 -0.41
C TRP A 106 29.52 29.90 0.57
N ALA A 107 29.43 29.56 1.85
CA ALA A 107 28.85 30.44 2.86
C ALA A 107 29.79 31.57 3.32
N ASN A 108 31.09 31.49 3.01
CA ASN A 108 32.09 32.40 3.54
C ASN A 108 32.91 33.03 2.41
N PRO A 109 33.15 34.36 2.39
CA PRO A 109 34.07 34.95 1.43
C PRO A 109 35.49 34.47 1.71
N TYR A 110 36.25 34.16 0.66
CA TYR A 110 37.63 33.68 0.77
C TYR A 110 38.53 34.23 -0.35
N GLN A 111 39.84 34.23 -0.10
CA GLN A 111 40.87 34.47 -1.13
C GLN A 111 41.54 33.15 -1.52
N THR A 112 41.82 32.96 -2.80
CA THR A 112 42.55 31.76 -3.28
C THR A 112 44.05 32.00 -3.36
N MET A 113 44.83 31.02 -2.87
CA MET A 113 46.29 30.99 -2.97
C MET A 113 46.76 29.65 -3.53
N LYS A 114 47.82 29.65 -4.35
CA LYS A 114 48.39 28.44 -4.95
C LYS A 114 49.82 28.25 -4.46
N ASN A 115 50.10 27.13 -3.82
CA ASN A 115 51.40 26.76 -3.25
C ASN A 115 52.11 27.93 -2.52
N PRO A 116 51.45 28.60 -1.55
CA PRO A 116 52.10 29.67 -0.80
C PRO A 116 53.28 29.13 0.03
N SER A 117 54.25 29.99 0.31
CA SER A 117 55.22 29.77 1.38
C SER A 117 54.55 29.85 2.75
N MET A 118 55.21 29.34 3.80
CA MET A 118 54.65 29.39 5.16
C MET A 118 54.42 30.84 5.63
N ALA A 119 55.35 31.75 5.30
CA ALA A 119 55.23 33.16 5.63
C ALA A 119 54.03 33.82 4.95
N GLU A 120 53.83 33.57 3.65
CA GLU A 120 52.68 34.09 2.90
C GLU A 120 51.35 33.53 3.44
N LEU A 121 51.33 32.25 3.84
CA LEU A 121 50.15 31.62 4.43
C LEU A 121 49.82 32.25 5.79
N GLU A 122 50.81 32.39 6.67
CA GLU A 122 50.63 32.97 8.01
C GLU A 122 50.11 34.41 7.95
N GLU A 123 50.64 35.22 7.03
CA GLU A 123 50.17 36.58 6.80
C GLU A 123 48.71 36.59 6.31
N ALA A 124 48.39 35.79 5.29
CA ALA A 124 47.08 35.79 4.67
C ALA A 124 45.98 35.22 5.58
N VAL A 125 46.28 34.22 6.42
CA VAL A 125 45.32 33.66 7.39
C VAL A 125 44.91 34.70 8.44
N GLY A 126 45.77 35.70 8.68
CA GLY A 126 45.46 36.87 9.51
C GLY A 126 44.38 37.79 8.93
N GLN A 127 44.19 37.79 7.61
CA GLN A 127 43.37 38.78 6.89
C GLN A 127 41.96 38.32 6.57
N GLY A 128 41.68 37.01 6.56
CA GLY A 128 40.36 36.47 6.24
C GLY A 128 40.36 34.95 6.02
N ASN A 129 39.28 34.43 5.44
CA ASN A 129 39.24 33.02 5.04
C ASN A 129 40.05 32.81 3.76
N LEU A 130 40.67 31.65 3.62
CA LEU A 130 41.49 31.32 2.46
C LEU A 130 41.09 29.97 1.85
N LEU A 131 41.21 29.86 0.54
CA LEU A 131 41.25 28.61 -0.19
C LEU A 131 42.68 28.37 -0.70
N VAL A 132 43.35 27.39 -0.13
CA VAL A 132 44.74 27.06 -0.45
C VAL A 132 44.80 25.81 -1.32
N LEU A 133 45.39 25.94 -2.50
CA LEU A 133 45.63 24.83 -3.42
C LEU A 133 47.11 24.43 -3.31
N VAL A 134 47.38 23.21 -2.87
CA VAL A 134 48.76 22.79 -2.51
C VAL A 134 49.13 21.42 -3.04
N ASP A 135 50.39 21.28 -3.43
CA ASP A 135 51.03 19.98 -3.62
C ASP A 135 51.47 19.41 -2.25
N PRO A 136 51.09 18.18 -1.89
CA PRO A 136 51.42 17.57 -0.60
C PRO A 136 52.93 17.39 -0.37
N SER A 137 53.77 17.49 -1.40
CA SER A 137 55.23 17.46 -1.31
C SER A 137 55.87 18.80 -0.89
N THR A 138 55.12 19.90 -0.91
CA THR A 138 55.58 21.21 -0.42
C THR A 138 55.60 21.26 1.12
N GLU A 139 56.32 22.23 1.70
CA GLU A 139 56.35 22.40 3.16
C GLU A 139 54.95 22.66 3.75
N VAL A 140 54.23 23.65 3.19
CA VAL A 140 52.85 23.96 3.57
C VAL A 140 51.93 22.76 3.34
N GLY A 141 52.06 22.10 2.18
CA GLY A 141 51.26 20.92 1.85
C GLY A 141 51.41 19.79 2.87
N ARG A 142 52.64 19.49 3.32
CA ARG A 142 52.90 18.47 4.36
C ARG A 142 52.22 18.81 5.68
N GLU A 143 52.37 20.05 6.15
CA GLU A 143 51.81 20.48 7.44
C GLU A 143 50.27 20.48 7.42
N LEU A 144 49.64 20.99 6.36
CA LEU A 144 48.18 20.96 6.24
C LEU A 144 47.63 19.53 6.15
N ASN A 145 48.30 18.64 5.41
CA ASN A 145 47.90 17.23 5.33
C ASN A 145 48.01 16.49 6.67
N ARG A 146 49.04 16.82 7.47
CA ARG A 146 49.20 16.26 8.81
C ARG A 146 48.02 16.61 9.71
N ARG A 147 47.52 17.85 9.64
CA ARG A 147 46.34 18.30 10.39
C ARG A 147 45.04 17.64 9.92
N ALA A 148 44.92 17.33 8.63
CA ALA A 148 43.76 16.65 8.07
C ALA A 148 43.73 15.12 8.30
N GLN A 149 44.81 14.51 8.81
CA GLN A 149 44.91 13.06 8.95
C GLN A 149 43.74 12.42 9.71
N PRO A 150 43.26 12.96 10.86
CA PRO A 150 42.14 12.36 11.59
C PRO A 150 40.83 12.33 10.79
N VAL A 151 40.62 13.30 9.89
CA VAL A 151 39.40 13.40 9.06
C VAL A 151 39.32 12.26 8.04
N PHE A 152 40.47 11.84 7.51
CA PHE A 152 40.56 10.85 6.43
C PHE A 152 41.17 9.51 6.85
N ALA A 153 41.34 9.27 8.15
CA ALA A 153 41.92 8.04 8.68
C ALA A 153 41.14 6.79 8.25
N TRP A 154 39.83 6.92 8.01
CA TRP A 154 38.97 5.84 7.52
C TRP A 154 39.43 5.25 6.18
N ALA A 155 40.07 6.05 5.32
CA ALA A 155 40.47 5.63 3.99
C ALA A 155 41.57 4.55 4.02
N GLU A 156 42.37 4.48 5.09
CA GLU A 156 43.38 3.43 5.27
C GLU A 156 42.75 2.09 5.68
N GLY A 157 41.59 2.12 6.35
CA GLY A 157 40.84 0.92 6.75
C GLY A 157 39.89 0.39 5.67
N LEU A 158 39.52 1.22 4.70
CA LEU A 158 38.64 0.85 3.60
C LEU A 158 39.46 0.18 2.48
N GLN A 159 39.39 -1.15 2.38
CA GLN A 159 40.15 -1.93 1.38
C GLN A 159 39.54 -1.89 -0.04
N SER A 160 39.07 -0.72 -0.47
CA SER A 160 38.42 -0.49 -1.75
C SER A 160 39.34 -0.82 -2.93
N TYR A 161 38.84 -1.53 -3.96
CA TYR A 161 39.64 -1.80 -5.15
C TYR A 161 40.00 -0.53 -5.93
N GLN A 162 39.17 0.51 -5.86
CA GLN A 162 39.40 1.78 -6.58
C GLN A 162 40.68 2.50 -6.17
N PHE A 163 41.16 2.30 -4.94
CA PHE A 163 42.43 2.88 -4.49
C PHE A 163 43.66 2.32 -5.22
N LYS A 164 43.48 1.30 -6.08
CA LYS A 164 44.53 0.69 -6.88
C LYS A 164 44.45 1.02 -8.38
N THR A 165 43.58 1.95 -8.79
CA THR A 165 43.50 2.36 -10.20
C THR A 165 44.80 3.04 -10.66
N ALA A 166 45.16 2.88 -11.94
CA ALA A 166 46.44 3.35 -12.47
C ALA A 166 46.61 4.88 -12.43
N ASP A 167 45.50 5.61 -12.51
CA ASP A 167 45.40 7.06 -12.48
C ASP A 167 45.05 7.62 -11.08
N PHE A 168 45.23 6.82 -10.03
CA PHE A 168 44.89 7.22 -8.66
C PHE A 168 45.83 8.32 -8.13
N ASN A 169 45.30 9.53 -7.99
CA ASN A 169 45.94 10.64 -7.27
C ASN A 169 45.09 11.04 -6.07
N ARG A 170 45.64 10.91 -4.87
CA ARG A 170 44.91 11.26 -3.64
C ARG A 170 44.72 12.78 -3.57
N THR A 171 43.48 13.21 -3.75
CA THR A 171 43.05 14.61 -3.68
C THR A 171 42.23 14.80 -2.42
N LYS A 172 42.69 15.63 -1.47
CA LYS A 172 41.97 15.90 -0.22
C LYS A 172 41.39 17.29 -0.23
N ALA A 173 40.10 17.41 0.08
CA ALA A 173 39.41 18.67 0.28
C ALA A 173 38.92 18.76 1.73
N PHE A 174 39.47 19.69 2.50
CA PHE A 174 39.18 19.83 3.93
C PHE A 174 39.31 21.28 4.38
N TYR A 175 38.80 21.57 5.58
CA TYR A 175 38.90 22.90 6.16
C TYR A 175 39.39 22.81 7.60
N LEU A 176 40.17 23.81 7.99
CA LEU A 176 40.59 24.04 9.37
C LEU A 176 39.84 25.26 9.91
N VAL A 177 39.53 25.23 11.20
CA VAL A 177 38.74 26.28 11.85
C VAL A 177 39.56 26.92 12.95
N ASP A 178 39.55 28.25 13.00
CA ASP A 178 40.05 29.05 14.12
C ASP A 178 39.03 30.15 14.45
N GLY A 179 38.25 29.93 15.51
CA GLY A 179 37.08 30.75 15.82
C GLY A 179 36.09 30.77 14.65
N ASN A 180 35.85 31.96 14.08
CA ASN A 180 34.97 32.15 12.92
C ASN A 180 35.72 32.18 11.58
N ARG A 181 37.02 31.89 11.57
CA ARG A 181 37.85 31.86 10.35
C ARG A 181 38.02 30.45 9.84
N TYR A 182 38.02 30.33 8.52
CA TYR A 182 38.17 29.07 7.79
C TYR A 182 39.39 29.11 6.88
N LEU A 183 40.22 28.09 7.01
CA LEU A 183 41.27 27.78 6.04
C LEU A 183 40.83 26.55 5.25
N PHE A 184 40.30 26.76 4.05
CA PHE A 184 39.94 25.71 3.10
C PHE A 184 41.19 25.25 2.36
N VAL A 185 41.33 23.95 2.15
CA VAL A 185 42.50 23.34 1.52
C VAL A 185 42.05 22.31 0.49
N ILE A 186 42.57 22.42 -0.73
CA ILE A 186 42.57 21.36 -1.73
C ILE A 186 44.02 20.92 -1.94
N SER A 187 44.33 19.69 -1.54
CA SER A 187 45.67 19.12 -1.63
C SER A 187 45.69 17.97 -2.62
N SER A 188 46.55 18.04 -3.64
CA SER A 188 46.80 16.94 -4.59
C SER A 188 48.16 17.08 -5.26
N SER A 189 48.79 15.97 -5.64
CA SER A 189 49.97 15.95 -6.52
C SER A 189 49.61 16.18 -7.99
N SER A 190 48.32 16.17 -8.33
CA SER A 190 47.81 16.36 -9.68
C SER A 190 47.14 17.72 -9.82
N GLN A 191 47.75 18.63 -10.58
CA GLN A 191 47.15 19.93 -10.89
C GLN A 191 45.84 19.79 -11.69
N GLY A 192 45.73 18.73 -12.50
CA GLY A 192 44.51 18.42 -13.25
C GLY A 192 43.34 18.13 -12.32
N ASP A 193 43.56 17.36 -11.26
CA ASP A 193 42.52 17.01 -10.29
C ASP A 193 42.11 18.21 -9.42
N ILE A 194 43.06 19.07 -9.06
CA ILE A 194 42.77 20.35 -8.40
C ILE A 194 41.82 21.19 -9.27
N ASN A 195 42.18 21.40 -10.54
CA ASN A 195 41.39 22.22 -11.46
C ASN A 195 40.00 21.60 -11.70
N ARG A 196 39.91 20.27 -11.83
CA ARG A 196 38.65 19.56 -12.03
C ARG A 196 37.73 19.69 -10.81
N LEU A 197 38.27 19.54 -9.59
CA LEU A 197 37.48 19.74 -8.37
C LEU A 197 36.99 21.18 -8.23
N GLN A 198 37.84 22.17 -8.50
CA GLN A 198 37.44 23.58 -8.48
C GLN A 198 36.29 23.85 -9.47
N ALA A 199 36.43 23.38 -10.72
CA ALA A 199 35.40 23.53 -11.73
C ALA A 199 34.08 22.85 -11.32
N LEU A 200 34.13 21.66 -10.69
CA LEU A 200 32.95 20.98 -10.16
C LEU A 200 32.25 21.80 -9.06
N ILE A 201 33.00 22.40 -8.15
CA ILE A 201 32.47 23.26 -7.08
C ILE A 201 31.78 24.50 -7.69
N GLU A 202 32.47 25.22 -8.59
CA GLU A 202 31.95 26.43 -9.24
C GLU A 202 30.71 26.13 -10.10
N HIS A 203 30.74 25.02 -10.85
CA HIS A 203 29.61 24.58 -11.66
C HIS A 203 28.41 24.21 -10.79
N THR A 204 28.62 23.48 -9.70
CA THR A 204 27.55 23.09 -8.77
C THR A 204 26.93 24.32 -8.14
N GLU A 205 27.74 25.30 -7.71
CA GLU A 205 27.23 26.57 -7.19
C GLU A 205 26.36 27.30 -8.22
N THR A 206 26.82 27.37 -9.47
CA THR A 206 26.08 27.99 -10.58
C THR A 206 24.75 27.29 -10.83
N LEU A 207 24.74 25.95 -10.83
CA LEU A 207 23.51 25.17 -10.95
C LEU A 207 22.56 25.45 -9.79
N LEU A 208 23.04 25.44 -8.55
CA LEU A 208 22.22 25.68 -7.36
C LEU A 208 21.73 27.12 -7.24
N ARG A 209 22.38 28.09 -7.89
CA ARG A 209 21.85 29.46 -8.04
C ARG A 209 20.65 29.51 -8.99
N ARG A 210 20.64 28.68 -10.04
CA ARG A 210 19.55 28.63 -11.03
C ARG A 210 18.42 27.68 -10.63
N TYR A 211 18.76 26.54 -10.06
CA TYR A 211 17.86 25.44 -9.77
C TYR A 211 17.74 25.19 -8.27
N ARG A 212 16.56 24.74 -7.84
CA ARG A 212 16.34 24.08 -6.55
C ARG A 212 16.24 22.57 -6.77
N LEU A 213 16.58 21.83 -5.73
CA LEU A 213 16.51 20.38 -5.69
C LEU A 213 15.11 19.94 -5.24
N CYS A 214 14.45 19.11 -6.04
CA CYS A 214 13.14 18.55 -5.75
C CYS A 214 13.21 17.02 -5.76
N LYS A 215 13.41 16.41 -4.59
CA LYS A 215 13.36 14.95 -4.41
C LYS A 215 11.93 14.47 -4.57
N GLY A 216 11.74 13.29 -5.15
CA GLY A 216 10.46 12.60 -5.19
C GLY A 216 10.57 11.10 -5.44
N TRP A 217 9.44 10.43 -5.31
CA TRP A 217 9.32 8.99 -5.58
C TRP A 217 8.56 8.78 -6.88
N PHE A 218 9.22 8.10 -7.82
CA PHE A 218 8.65 7.73 -9.11
C PHE A 218 8.30 6.24 -9.06
N GLY A 219 7.02 5.91 -9.15
CA GLY A 219 6.53 4.54 -9.08
C GLY A 219 6.47 3.99 -7.65
N ALA A 220 5.93 4.74 -6.71
CA ALA A 220 5.48 4.15 -5.45
C ALA A 220 4.19 3.33 -5.70
N LYS A 221 4.01 2.19 -5.04
CA LYS A 221 2.89 1.28 -5.35
C LYS A 221 2.04 1.00 -4.12
N THR A 222 0.73 1.30 -4.21
CA THR A 222 -0.20 1.13 -3.08
C THR A 222 -1.22 0.03 -3.29
N LEU A 223 -1.53 -0.31 -4.56
CA LEU A 223 -2.56 -1.30 -4.91
C LEU A 223 -3.92 -1.01 -4.23
N LEU A 224 -4.18 0.26 -3.88
CA LEU A 224 -5.35 0.64 -3.08
C LEU A 224 -6.68 0.27 -3.76
N LYS A 225 -6.68 0.27 -5.09
CA LYS A 225 -7.83 -0.06 -5.94
C LYS A 225 -7.78 -1.49 -6.48
N SER A 226 -6.94 -2.35 -5.90
CA SER A 226 -6.73 -3.73 -6.33
C SER A 226 -7.15 -4.74 -5.27
N VAL A 227 -7.55 -5.93 -5.73
CA VAL A 227 -7.76 -7.10 -4.87
C VAL A 227 -6.44 -7.66 -4.31
N THR A 228 -5.28 -7.25 -4.85
CA THR A 228 -3.96 -7.60 -4.31
C THR A 228 -3.56 -6.65 -3.19
N CYS A 229 -3.16 -7.20 -2.05
CA CYS A 229 -2.86 -6.43 -0.84
C CYS A 229 -1.37 -6.02 -0.76
N THR A 230 -1.10 -4.78 -0.35
CA THR A 230 0.22 -4.32 0.08
C THR A 230 0.04 -3.28 1.19
N PRO A 231 0.95 -3.17 2.16
CA PRO A 231 0.84 -2.15 3.19
C PRO A 231 1.05 -0.73 2.63
N GLY A 232 0.40 0.23 3.25
CA GLY A 232 0.61 1.66 3.03
C GLY A 232 -0.46 2.31 2.16
N HIS A 233 -1.28 3.16 2.78
CA HIS A 233 -2.16 4.07 2.04
C HIS A 233 -1.34 5.17 1.33
N PRO A 234 -1.75 5.70 0.16
CA PRO A 234 -1.04 6.79 -0.53
C PRO A 234 -0.67 7.97 0.37
N LEU A 235 -1.59 8.43 1.22
CA LEU A 235 -1.32 9.49 2.20
C LEU A 235 -0.26 9.10 3.24
N GLU A 236 -0.19 7.86 3.70
CA GLU A 236 0.86 7.43 4.64
C GLU A 236 2.23 7.40 3.96
N ILE A 237 2.27 6.87 2.73
CA ILE A 237 3.49 6.84 1.90
C ILE A 237 3.97 8.27 1.64
N MET A 238 3.07 9.19 1.26
CA MET A 238 3.41 10.61 1.13
C MET A 238 3.92 11.19 2.46
N GLY A 239 3.29 10.85 3.59
CA GLY A 239 3.73 11.28 4.91
C GLY A 239 5.16 10.87 5.25
N ILE A 240 5.54 9.63 4.93
CA ILE A 240 6.92 9.12 5.08
C ILE A 240 7.85 9.89 4.15
N GLY A 241 7.53 9.97 2.86
CA GLY A 241 8.39 10.64 1.88
C GLY A 241 8.59 12.13 2.15
N MET A 242 7.55 12.85 2.57
CA MET A 242 7.65 14.27 2.94
C MET A 242 8.61 14.48 4.12
N ASN A 243 8.60 13.56 5.08
CA ASN A 243 9.56 13.58 6.18
C ASN A 243 11.00 13.31 5.69
N GLU A 244 11.19 12.64 4.55
CA GLU A 244 12.48 12.50 3.87
C GLU A 244 12.78 13.61 2.84
N GLY A 245 12.01 14.69 2.83
CA GLY A 245 12.21 15.83 1.92
C GLY A 245 11.62 15.67 0.52
N ASN A 246 10.76 14.65 0.29
CA ASN A 246 10.07 14.51 -0.98
C ASN A 246 9.05 15.64 -1.18
N SER A 247 9.06 16.19 -2.39
CA SER A 247 8.18 17.27 -2.84
C SER A 247 7.23 16.83 -3.95
N TRP A 248 7.39 15.61 -4.46
CA TRP A 248 6.48 15.03 -5.45
C TRP A 248 6.46 13.49 -5.41
N PHE A 249 5.36 12.92 -5.90
CA PHE A 249 5.07 11.49 -5.90
C PHE A 249 4.35 11.08 -7.18
N ILE A 250 4.75 9.97 -7.79
CA ILE A 250 4.02 9.31 -8.88
C ILE A 250 3.72 7.89 -8.44
N PHE A 251 2.43 7.54 -8.32
CA PHE A 251 1.98 6.20 -7.96
C PHE A 251 1.65 5.37 -9.21
N ASP A 252 2.19 4.15 -9.32
CA ASP A 252 2.01 3.32 -10.52
C ASP A 252 1.71 1.84 -10.24
N GLY A 253 1.19 1.52 -9.05
CA GLY A 253 0.69 0.20 -8.75
C GLY A 253 -0.45 -0.22 -9.68
N TYR A 254 -0.73 -1.53 -9.75
CA TYR A 254 -1.84 -2.04 -10.54
C TYR A 254 -3.15 -1.37 -10.12
N MET A 255 -3.81 -0.69 -11.07
CA MET A 255 -5.04 0.10 -10.88
C MET A 255 -4.91 1.36 -10.00
N ASP A 256 -3.71 1.77 -9.56
CA ASP A 256 -3.51 3.02 -8.81
C ASP A 256 -3.96 4.25 -9.63
N PHE A 257 -3.90 4.21 -10.97
CA PHE A 257 -4.39 5.30 -11.82
C PHE A 257 -5.88 5.64 -11.64
N LEU A 258 -6.69 4.71 -11.11
CA LEU A 258 -8.11 4.95 -10.83
C LEU A 258 -8.32 5.95 -9.68
N MET A 259 -7.31 6.17 -8.82
CA MET A 259 -7.41 7.09 -7.69
C MET A 259 -6.98 8.53 -8.01
N GLN A 260 -6.68 8.86 -9.28
CA GLN A 260 -6.14 10.17 -9.68
C GLN A 260 -6.89 11.35 -9.05
N LYS A 261 -8.22 11.41 -9.24
CA LYS A 261 -9.07 12.49 -8.72
C LYS A 261 -9.14 12.50 -7.18
N GLU A 262 -9.12 11.33 -6.54
CA GLU A 262 -9.12 11.23 -5.08
C GLU A 262 -7.79 11.75 -4.49
N LEU A 263 -6.67 11.39 -5.12
CA LEU A 263 -5.33 11.84 -4.73
C LEU A 263 -5.18 13.35 -4.87
N GLU A 264 -5.60 13.92 -5.99
CA GLU A 264 -5.65 15.38 -6.22
C GLU A 264 -6.48 16.08 -5.14
N ASN A 265 -7.69 15.58 -4.87
CA ASN A 265 -8.56 16.13 -3.84
C ASN A 265 -7.92 16.06 -2.43
N TRP A 266 -7.27 14.94 -2.07
CA TRP A 266 -6.62 14.82 -0.76
C TRP A 266 -5.46 15.80 -0.57
N VAL A 267 -4.68 16.04 -1.63
CA VAL A 267 -3.60 17.04 -1.63
C VAL A 267 -4.17 18.44 -1.46
N ASP A 268 -5.22 18.77 -2.19
CA ASP A 268 -5.82 20.12 -2.21
C ASP A 268 -6.57 20.46 -0.92
N GLU A 269 -7.29 19.50 -0.34
CA GLU A 269 -8.13 19.71 0.86
C GLU A 269 -7.33 20.22 2.07
N VAL A 270 -6.08 19.79 2.22
CA VAL A 270 -5.17 20.24 3.29
C VAL A 270 -4.00 21.08 2.77
N LYS A 271 -4.03 21.45 1.49
CA LYS A 271 -3.03 22.27 0.80
C LYS A 271 -1.62 21.70 0.99
N LEU A 272 -1.42 20.40 0.74
CA LEU A 272 -0.10 19.80 0.89
C LEU A 272 0.91 20.50 -0.04
N PRO A 273 2.13 20.79 0.42
CA PRO A 273 3.16 21.42 -0.39
C PRO A 273 3.88 20.41 -1.31
N VAL A 274 3.13 19.49 -1.93
CA VAL A 274 3.66 18.43 -2.79
C VAL A 274 2.84 18.30 -4.07
N VAL A 275 3.45 17.75 -5.11
CA VAL A 275 2.73 17.32 -6.33
C VAL A 275 2.58 15.81 -6.28
N ALA A 276 1.35 15.31 -6.24
CA ALA A 276 1.07 13.88 -6.32
C ALA A 276 0.32 13.57 -7.62
N ASP A 277 0.73 12.53 -8.32
CA ASP A 277 0.14 12.10 -9.59
C ASP A 277 0.15 10.57 -9.68
N VAL A 278 -0.48 10.04 -10.73
CA VAL A 278 -0.55 8.60 -10.99
C VAL A 278 -0.03 8.24 -12.38
N GLY A 279 0.35 6.98 -12.54
CA GLY A 279 0.91 6.38 -13.75
C GLY A 279 0.44 4.94 -13.95
N PHE A 280 0.72 4.40 -15.14
CA PHE A 280 0.64 2.97 -15.37
C PHE A 280 1.68 2.59 -16.42
N SER A 281 2.73 1.87 -16.02
CA SER A 281 3.79 1.47 -16.95
C SER A 281 3.21 0.79 -18.21
N PRO A 282 3.57 1.23 -19.43
CA PRO A 282 4.66 2.15 -19.77
C PRO A 282 4.30 3.66 -19.90
N ILE A 283 3.09 4.08 -19.56
CA ILE A 283 2.56 5.43 -19.84
C ILE A 283 2.43 6.29 -18.59
N TYR A 284 2.82 7.56 -18.72
CA TYR A 284 2.86 8.49 -17.60
C TYR A 284 2.58 9.94 -18.04
N GLY A 285 2.30 10.82 -17.08
CA GLY A 285 2.08 12.25 -17.34
C GLY A 285 0.82 12.59 -18.12
N CYS A 286 -0.06 11.60 -18.35
CA CYS A 286 -1.34 11.80 -18.99
C CYS A 286 -2.19 12.79 -18.19
N ARG A 287 -2.99 13.62 -18.87
CA ARG A 287 -3.98 14.49 -18.20
C ARG A 287 -4.95 13.67 -17.36
N ASP A 288 -5.43 12.58 -17.93
CA ASP A 288 -6.35 11.63 -17.32
C ASP A 288 -6.12 10.22 -17.89
N TYR A 289 -6.57 9.19 -17.16
CA TYR A 289 -6.51 7.78 -17.60
C TYR A 289 -7.88 7.23 -17.99
N GLU A 290 -8.84 8.11 -18.33
CA GLU A 290 -10.19 7.69 -18.72
C GLU A 290 -10.16 6.89 -20.04
N GLY A 291 -10.74 5.69 -20.01
CA GLY A 291 -10.78 4.79 -21.16
C GLY A 291 -9.59 3.83 -21.26
N LEU A 292 -8.59 3.91 -20.36
CA LEU A 292 -7.51 2.93 -20.31
C LEU A 292 -8.05 1.53 -20.00
N GLN A 293 -7.81 0.59 -20.90
CA GLN A 293 -8.04 -0.84 -20.71
C GLN A 293 -6.74 -1.57 -20.98
N VAL A 294 -6.02 -1.94 -19.92
CA VAL A 294 -4.65 -2.47 -19.98
C VAL A 294 -4.54 -3.66 -20.93
N GLN A 295 -5.53 -4.55 -20.93
CA GLN A 295 -5.55 -5.76 -21.73
C GLN A 295 -5.97 -5.54 -23.20
N ASP A 296 -6.52 -4.35 -23.52
CA ASP A 296 -6.79 -3.95 -24.91
C ASP A 296 -5.55 -3.35 -25.58
N MET A 297 -4.51 -3.02 -24.81
CA MET A 297 -3.25 -2.45 -25.32
C MET A 297 -2.32 -3.53 -25.90
N ALA A 298 -2.76 -4.12 -27.01
CA ALA A 298 -2.13 -5.30 -27.62
C ALA A 298 -0.77 -5.04 -28.31
N THR A 299 -0.41 -3.78 -28.57
CA THR A 299 0.83 -3.42 -29.27
C THR A 299 1.53 -2.23 -28.60
N PRO A 300 2.86 -2.10 -28.76
CA PRO A 300 3.59 -0.89 -28.35
C PRO A 300 2.97 0.42 -28.89
N GLN A 301 2.51 0.43 -30.15
CA GLN A 301 1.90 1.62 -30.75
C GLN A 301 0.61 2.04 -30.03
N ALA A 302 -0.22 1.09 -29.58
CA ALA A 302 -1.46 1.41 -28.86
C ALA A 302 -1.18 2.17 -27.54
N TRP A 303 -0.12 1.78 -26.83
CA TRP A 303 0.33 2.48 -25.62
C TRP A 303 0.79 3.91 -25.93
N ILE A 304 1.59 4.08 -26.99
CA ILE A 304 2.10 5.39 -27.43
C ILE A 304 0.94 6.30 -27.84
N ASP A 305 0.04 5.82 -28.70
CA ASP A 305 -1.10 6.58 -29.20
C ASP A 305 -2.01 7.02 -28.05
N TYR A 306 -2.29 6.12 -27.10
CA TYR A 306 -3.07 6.45 -25.91
C TYR A 306 -2.41 7.57 -25.09
N ALA A 307 -1.12 7.43 -24.79
CA ALA A 307 -0.38 8.42 -24.00
C ALA A 307 -0.42 9.80 -24.69
N HIS A 308 -0.08 9.85 -25.98
CA HIS A 308 -0.04 11.10 -26.74
C HIS A 308 -1.43 11.73 -26.89
N GLN A 309 -2.48 10.94 -27.11
CA GLN A 309 -3.86 11.42 -27.13
C GLN A 309 -4.27 12.10 -25.81
N LYS A 310 -3.74 11.60 -24.69
CA LYS A 310 -3.96 12.15 -23.34
C LYS A 310 -2.93 13.21 -22.94
N GLY A 311 -2.03 13.60 -23.84
CA GLY A 311 -0.97 14.60 -23.60
C GLY A 311 0.14 14.12 -22.65
N GLY A 312 0.25 12.80 -22.45
CA GLY A 312 1.32 12.17 -21.68
C GLY A 312 2.43 11.60 -22.56
N TYR A 313 3.24 10.73 -21.96
CA TYR A 313 4.44 10.14 -22.55
C TYR A 313 4.44 8.62 -22.38
N ALA A 314 5.04 7.92 -23.34
CA ALA A 314 5.26 6.48 -23.31
C ALA A 314 6.75 6.16 -23.26
N PHE A 315 7.13 5.24 -22.38
CA PHE A 315 8.52 4.84 -22.17
C PHE A 315 8.73 3.37 -22.49
N ARG A 316 9.94 2.99 -22.91
CA ARG A 316 10.30 1.59 -23.18
C ARG A 316 11.46 1.14 -22.31
N SER A 317 11.65 -0.16 -22.13
CA SER A 317 12.91 -0.66 -21.58
C SER A 317 14.08 -0.25 -22.48
N VAL A 318 15.23 0.04 -21.88
CA VAL A 318 16.46 0.44 -22.60
C VAL A 318 16.85 -0.59 -23.67
N TRP A 319 16.82 -1.87 -23.31
CA TRP A 319 17.04 -2.97 -24.24
C TRP A 319 15.74 -3.73 -24.51
N ASP A 320 15.10 -3.43 -25.64
CA ASP A 320 13.91 -4.13 -26.13
C ASP A 320 13.85 -4.14 -27.66
N PRO A 321 14.54 -5.09 -28.34
CA PRO A 321 14.57 -5.14 -29.80
C PRO A 321 13.19 -5.25 -30.46
N ALA A 322 12.19 -5.81 -29.77
CA ALA A 322 10.83 -5.91 -30.29
C ALA A 322 10.15 -4.53 -30.41
N SER A 323 10.64 -3.54 -29.67
CA SER A 323 10.13 -2.18 -29.65
C SER A 323 10.91 -1.20 -30.55
N ASP A 324 11.99 -1.63 -31.23
CA ASP A 324 12.86 -0.73 -32.01
C ASP A 324 12.16 -0.08 -33.23
N ALA A 325 11.07 -0.68 -33.71
CA ALA A 325 10.25 -0.12 -34.79
C ALA A 325 9.31 1.01 -34.33
N TYR A 326 9.20 1.25 -33.03
CA TYR A 326 8.24 2.19 -32.43
C TYR A 326 8.95 3.39 -31.83
N ARG A 327 8.26 4.53 -31.78
CA ARG A 327 8.83 5.80 -31.36
C ARG A 327 8.33 6.19 -29.98
N PHE A 328 9.01 5.69 -28.95
CA PHE A 328 8.78 6.05 -27.55
C PHE A 328 9.43 7.41 -27.21
N ASP A 329 8.95 8.04 -26.13
CA ASP A 329 9.42 9.34 -25.66
C ASP A 329 10.69 9.24 -24.80
N GLY A 330 10.94 8.06 -24.22
CA GLY A 330 12.10 7.83 -23.36
C GLY A 330 12.25 6.40 -22.86
N TYR A 331 13.13 6.23 -21.86
CA TYR A 331 13.44 4.94 -21.25
C TYR A 331 12.82 4.73 -19.85
N LEU A 332 12.39 3.50 -19.59
CA LEU A 332 12.20 2.93 -18.25
C LEU A 332 13.51 2.28 -17.81
N THR A 333 14.10 2.75 -16.71
CA THR A 333 15.51 2.42 -16.39
C THR A 333 15.69 1.79 -15.03
N ASN A 334 16.48 0.73 -14.93
CA ASN A 334 16.99 0.24 -13.65
C ASN A 334 18.47 0.61 -13.48
N GLU A 335 19.05 0.30 -12.32
CA GLU A 335 20.47 0.57 -12.03
C GLU A 335 21.42 0.02 -13.11
N GLY A 336 21.10 -1.15 -13.70
CA GLY A 336 21.89 -1.76 -14.76
C GLY A 336 21.92 -0.97 -16.07
N ASN A 337 21.15 0.12 -16.19
CA ASN A 337 21.09 0.97 -17.36
C ASN A 337 21.91 2.27 -17.24
N LYS A 338 22.74 2.40 -16.19
CA LYS A 338 23.53 3.62 -15.92
C LYS A 338 24.29 4.15 -17.14
N VAL A 339 24.99 3.30 -17.88
CA VAL A 339 25.80 3.73 -19.05
C VAL A 339 24.92 4.40 -20.09
N GLN A 340 23.80 3.78 -20.47
CA GLN A 340 22.88 4.34 -21.47
C GLN A 340 22.26 5.64 -20.97
N VAL A 341 21.85 5.68 -19.70
CA VAL A 341 21.25 6.87 -19.09
C VAL A 341 22.24 8.03 -18.99
N ASP A 342 23.51 7.76 -18.73
CA ASP A 342 24.52 8.79 -18.56
C ASP A 342 25.04 9.33 -19.91
N GLU A 343 25.13 8.47 -20.93
CA GLU A 343 25.78 8.78 -22.21
C GLU A 343 24.80 9.17 -23.34
N GLU A 344 23.62 8.54 -23.42
CA GLU A 344 22.66 8.81 -24.49
C GLU A 344 21.87 10.08 -24.22
N ASN A 345 21.35 10.74 -25.26
CA ASN A 345 20.51 11.94 -25.10
C ASN A 345 19.01 11.65 -25.17
N ILE A 346 18.55 10.73 -24.31
CA ILE A 346 17.16 10.26 -24.29
C ILE A 346 16.57 10.48 -22.88
N PRO A 347 15.37 11.07 -22.76
CA PRO A 347 14.64 11.18 -21.49
C PRO A 347 14.44 9.84 -20.81
N PHE A 348 14.36 9.81 -19.49
CA PHE A 348 14.15 8.56 -18.79
C PHE A 348 13.32 8.73 -17.53
N VAL A 349 12.73 7.64 -17.08
CA VAL A 349 12.14 7.54 -15.75
C VAL A 349 12.71 6.32 -15.05
N HIS A 350 13.04 6.49 -13.78
CA HIS A 350 13.59 5.39 -13.00
C HIS A 350 12.50 4.35 -12.73
N ASN A 351 12.83 3.09 -13.02
CA ASN A 351 12.01 1.95 -12.70
C ASN A 351 11.73 1.94 -11.19
N SER A 352 10.46 1.70 -10.88
CA SER A 352 9.67 2.17 -9.74
C SER A 352 10.34 2.13 -8.36
N THR A 353 10.14 3.15 -7.52
CA THR A 353 10.43 3.18 -6.07
C THR A 353 9.91 1.93 -5.33
N GLY A 354 8.81 1.33 -5.80
CA GLY A 354 8.34 0.02 -5.36
C GLY A 354 7.29 0.07 -4.26
N HIS A 355 7.17 -1.01 -3.50
CA HIS A 355 6.19 -1.16 -2.42
C HIS A 355 6.75 -0.74 -1.05
N LEU A 356 5.87 -0.38 -0.10
CA LEU A 356 6.28 0.00 1.25
C LEU A 356 7.03 -1.14 1.99
N ASN A 357 6.59 -2.38 1.80
CA ASN A 357 7.27 -3.56 2.35
C ASN A 357 8.61 -3.89 1.67
N GLU A 358 8.98 -3.17 0.61
CA GLU A 358 10.29 -3.20 -0.06
C GLU A 358 11.16 -2.00 0.33
N ASN A 359 10.75 -1.23 1.35
CA ASN A 359 11.47 -0.11 1.97
C ASN A 359 11.58 1.20 1.16
N LEU A 360 11.02 1.30 -0.05
CA LEU A 360 10.94 2.55 -0.84
C LEU A 360 12.28 3.28 -1.01
N THR A 361 13.37 2.53 -1.21
CA THR A 361 14.75 3.05 -1.09
C THR A 361 15.22 3.92 -2.25
N SER A 362 14.53 3.87 -3.39
CA SER A 362 14.91 4.59 -4.61
C SER A 362 14.13 5.89 -4.79
N SER A 363 14.80 6.94 -5.24
CA SER A 363 14.21 8.27 -5.44
C SER A 363 14.74 8.94 -6.70
N THR A 364 14.08 10.00 -7.14
CA THR A 364 14.52 10.83 -8.26
C THR A 364 14.68 12.27 -7.78
N MET A 365 15.81 12.88 -8.11
CA MET A 365 16.10 14.28 -7.86
C MET A 365 15.85 15.09 -9.12
N LEU A 366 14.98 16.09 -9.05
CA LEU A 366 14.74 17.04 -10.15
C LEU A 366 15.41 18.38 -9.88
N PHE A 367 16.05 18.95 -10.89
CA PHE A 367 16.61 20.30 -10.86
C PHE A 367 15.60 21.27 -11.50
N ILE A 368 14.84 21.94 -10.64
CA ILE A 368 13.74 22.83 -11.04
C ILE A 368 14.19 24.29 -10.92
N GLU A 369 13.94 25.11 -11.94
CA GLU A 369 14.31 26.54 -11.89
C GLU A 369 13.65 27.20 -10.68
N ARG A 370 14.42 27.97 -9.89
CA ARG A 370 13.96 28.50 -8.58
C ARG A 370 12.68 29.32 -8.66
N GLU A 371 12.54 30.11 -9.72
CA GLU A 371 11.39 30.98 -9.96
C GLU A 371 10.12 30.22 -10.40
N LYS A 372 10.23 28.96 -10.81
CA LYS A 372 9.08 28.17 -11.27
C LYS A 372 8.40 27.46 -10.09
N PRO A 373 7.07 27.51 -9.96
CA PRO A 373 6.36 26.68 -8.99
C PRO A 373 6.48 25.20 -9.38
N LEU A 374 6.54 24.32 -8.38
CA LEU A 374 6.52 22.88 -8.64
C LEU A 374 5.09 22.50 -9.04
N THR A 375 4.93 21.99 -10.25
CA THR A 375 3.65 21.55 -10.81
C THR A 375 3.87 20.28 -11.61
N LYS A 376 2.80 19.54 -11.91
CA LYS A 376 2.85 18.35 -12.78
C LYS A 376 3.57 18.66 -14.11
N GLN A 377 3.22 19.77 -14.75
CA GLN A 377 3.86 20.19 -16.01
C GLN A 377 5.36 20.45 -15.84
N VAL A 378 5.77 21.12 -14.77
CA VAL A 378 7.19 21.44 -14.51
C VAL A 378 8.01 20.19 -14.19
N ILE A 379 7.42 19.20 -13.50
CA ILE A 379 8.04 17.89 -13.26
C ILE A 379 8.33 17.21 -14.60
N TRP A 380 7.30 17.01 -15.43
CA TRP A 380 7.47 16.36 -16.73
C TRP A 380 8.40 17.13 -17.66
N GLN A 381 8.37 18.46 -17.65
CA GLN A 381 9.33 19.26 -18.41
C GLN A 381 10.77 19.01 -17.93
N ALA A 382 11.01 18.88 -16.62
CA ALA A 382 12.34 18.56 -16.11
C ALA A 382 12.81 17.15 -16.51
N ILE A 383 11.90 16.17 -16.49
CA ILE A 383 12.18 14.79 -16.93
C ILE A 383 12.54 14.79 -18.43
N MET A 384 11.68 15.39 -19.26
CA MET A 384 11.89 15.43 -20.71
C MET A 384 13.10 16.29 -21.13
N ASP A 385 13.48 17.29 -20.33
CA ASP A 385 14.71 18.08 -20.52
C ASP A 385 15.96 17.39 -19.92
N ARG A 386 15.82 16.18 -19.36
CA ARG A 386 16.88 15.43 -18.67
C ARG A 386 17.55 16.24 -17.55
N ARG A 387 16.76 16.97 -16.76
CA ARG A 387 17.21 17.68 -15.55
C ARG A 387 16.99 16.85 -14.29
N GLU A 388 17.15 15.55 -14.41
CA GLU A 388 16.86 14.57 -13.39
C GLU A 388 18.07 13.69 -13.08
N VAL A 389 18.13 13.20 -11.85
CA VAL A 389 19.11 12.21 -11.40
C VAL A 389 18.34 11.15 -10.61
N ALA A 390 18.36 9.91 -11.10
CA ALA A 390 17.84 8.77 -10.35
C ALA A 390 18.86 8.35 -9.29
N VAL A 391 18.39 8.07 -8.08
CA VAL A 391 19.19 7.64 -6.93
C VAL A 391 18.62 6.31 -6.44
N SER A 392 19.35 5.22 -6.67
CA SER A 392 18.98 3.88 -6.20
C SER A 392 19.65 3.55 -4.85
N GLU A 393 19.31 2.38 -4.30
CA GLU A 393 19.86 1.90 -3.02
C GLU A 393 21.40 2.00 -2.98
N GLY A 394 21.96 2.39 -1.84
CA GLY A 394 23.39 2.61 -1.68
C GLY A 394 23.89 3.96 -2.22
N GLY A 395 23.00 4.84 -2.69
CA GLY A 395 23.36 6.17 -3.20
C GLY A 395 23.95 6.14 -4.61
N ARG A 396 23.68 5.07 -5.37
CA ARG A 396 24.10 4.94 -6.77
C ARG A 396 23.26 5.88 -7.62
N MET A 397 23.92 6.68 -8.46
CA MET A 397 23.26 7.75 -9.23
C MET A 397 23.41 7.54 -10.72
N MET A 398 22.38 7.85 -11.49
CA MET A 398 22.40 7.90 -12.95
C MET A 398 21.61 9.11 -13.47
N GLY A 399 22.06 9.68 -14.57
CA GLY A 399 21.51 10.90 -15.18
C GLY A 399 22.62 11.75 -15.79
N PRO A 400 22.28 12.89 -16.44
CA PRO A 400 23.27 13.68 -17.14
C PRO A 400 24.37 14.20 -16.22
N ALA A 401 25.62 14.11 -16.69
CA ALA A 401 26.81 14.38 -15.89
C ALA A 401 26.79 15.73 -15.16
N ALA A 402 26.26 16.79 -15.78
CA ALA A 402 26.15 18.11 -15.14
C ALA A 402 25.35 18.07 -13.82
N PHE A 403 24.20 17.41 -13.82
CA PHE A 403 23.31 17.32 -12.65
C PHE A 403 23.73 16.19 -11.71
N ARG A 404 24.12 15.04 -12.27
CA ARG A 404 24.58 13.87 -11.52
C ARG A 404 25.83 14.17 -10.72
N ASN A 405 26.85 14.78 -11.32
CA ASN A 405 28.10 15.10 -10.63
C ASN A 405 27.90 16.20 -9.57
N ALA A 406 27.01 17.17 -9.84
CA ALA A 406 26.60 18.16 -8.84
C ALA A 406 25.98 17.49 -7.61
N LEU A 407 25.04 16.56 -7.82
CA LEU A 407 24.43 15.80 -6.72
C LEU A 407 25.44 14.91 -5.99
N GLN A 408 26.38 14.28 -6.71
CA GLN A 408 27.46 13.48 -6.12
C GLN A 408 28.39 14.32 -5.24
N LEU A 409 28.78 15.51 -5.68
CA LEU A 409 29.58 16.44 -4.86
C LEU A 409 28.84 16.80 -3.56
N LEU A 410 27.54 17.08 -3.65
CA LEU A 410 26.69 17.36 -2.48
C LEU A 410 26.48 16.12 -1.60
N TYR A 411 26.54 14.91 -2.15
CA TYR A 411 26.51 13.68 -1.37
C TYR A 411 27.82 13.46 -0.60
N LEU A 412 28.97 13.79 -1.19
CA LEU A 412 30.25 13.79 -0.49
C LEU A 412 30.23 14.79 0.68
N ASP A 413 29.63 15.97 0.47
CA ASP A 413 29.37 17.03 1.46
C ASP A 413 27.88 17.08 1.88
N LYS A 414 27.44 16.05 2.61
CA LYS A 414 26.03 15.89 2.97
C LYS A 414 25.40 17.08 3.71
N ILE A 415 26.18 17.96 4.35
CA ILE A 415 25.65 19.04 5.22
C ILE A 415 24.70 19.95 4.44
N TYR A 416 25.03 20.26 3.18
CA TYR A 416 24.15 21.08 2.34
C TYR A 416 22.80 20.39 2.10
N LEU A 417 22.80 19.09 1.81
CA LEU A 417 21.57 18.32 1.57
C LEU A 417 20.74 18.19 2.86
N GLU A 418 21.38 17.93 4.00
CA GLU A 418 20.71 17.86 5.30
C GLU A 418 19.99 19.18 5.64
N ASP A 419 20.59 20.31 5.28
CA ASP A 419 19.97 21.63 5.45
C ASP A 419 18.83 21.89 4.46
N VAL A 420 18.99 21.49 3.19
CA VAL A 420 17.95 21.65 2.15
C VAL A 420 16.70 20.82 2.46
N PHE A 421 16.87 19.58 2.93
CA PHE A 421 15.76 18.67 3.23
C PHE A 421 15.30 18.71 4.69
N ASN A 422 15.94 19.54 5.52
CA ASN A 422 15.67 19.68 6.94
C ASN A 422 15.77 18.33 7.69
N ASP A 423 16.82 17.56 7.43
CA ASP A 423 16.99 16.19 7.97
C ASP A 423 17.29 16.16 9.47
N ARG A 424 17.60 17.32 10.07
CA ARG A 424 17.82 17.45 11.51
C ARG A 424 16.53 17.45 12.33
N ILE A 425 15.38 17.51 11.68
CA ILE A 425 14.06 17.36 12.31
C ILE A 425 13.33 16.20 11.65
N ASP A 426 12.94 15.22 12.46
CA ASP A 426 12.01 14.15 12.07
C ASP A 426 10.62 14.48 12.63
N ILE A 427 9.60 14.39 11.78
CA ILE A 427 8.20 14.56 12.13
C ILE A 427 7.40 13.35 11.66
N ARG A 428 6.65 12.73 12.58
CA ARG A 428 5.77 11.61 12.29
C ARG A 428 4.37 11.91 12.81
N ALA A 429 3.37 11.61 11.98
CA ALA A 429 1.97 11.75 12.33
C ALA A 429 1.27 10.39 12.22
N ARG A 430 0.48 10.04 13.23
CA ARG A 430 -0.35 8.83 13.25
C ARG A 430 -1.68 9.13 13.91
N VAL A 431 -2.75 8.54 13.41
CA VAL A 431 -4.07 8.61 14.04
C VAL A 431 -4.39 7.27 14.72
N ASP A 432 -4.89 7.35 15.96
CA ASP A 432 -5.49 6.21 16.67
C ASP A 432 -6.83 6.63 17.25
N GLY A 433 -7.91 5.90 16.93
CA GLY A 433 -9.27 6.38 17.15
C GLY A 433 -9.49 7.75 16.50
N TYR A 434 -9.81 8.76 17.32
CA TYR A 434 -9.91 10.17 16.90
C TYR A 434 -8.80 11.03 17.52
N ASP A 435 -7.65 10.45 17.85
CA ASP A 435 -6.51 11.19 18.37
C ASP A 435 -5.37 11.19 17.34
N LEU A 436 -4.95 12.38 16.92
CA LEU A 436 -3.72 12.58 16.17
C LEU A 436 -2.54 12.61 17.14
N THR A 437 -1.58 11.72 16.95
CA THR A 437 -0.29 11.73 17.64
C THR A 437 0.79 12.25 16.69
N VAL A 438 1.42 13.37 17.08
CA VAL A 438 2.57 13.94 16.38
C VAL A 438 3.81 13.69 17.21
N THR A 439 4.81 13.01 16.62
CA THR A 439 6.14 12.83 17.20
C THR A 439 7.11 13.75 16.48
N LEU A 440 7.75 14.65 17.22
CA LEU A 440 8.87 15.45 16.76
C LEU A 440 10.16 14.91 17.37
N ARG A 441 11.21 14.82 16.57
CA ARG A 441 12.55 14.48 17.04
C ARG A 441 13.54 15.49 16.49
N ASN A 442 14.28 16.12 17.39
CA ASN A 442 15.43 16.93 17.06
C ASN A 442 16.66 16.02 17.04
N LEU A 443 17.29 15.90 15.87
CA LEU A 443 18.50 15.09 15.67
C LEU A 443 19.78 15.93 15.81
N SER A 444 19.65 17.23 16.06
CA SER A 444 20.77 18.13 16.32
C SER A 444 21.03 18.28 17.82
N PRO A 445 22.25 18.68 18.22
CA PRO A 445 22.56 19.01 19.61
C PRO A 445 22.02 20.38 20.05
N GLU A 446 21.50 21.20 19.12
CA GLU A 446 21.03 22.56 19.40
C GLU A 446 19.57 22.56 19.83
N ASN A 447 19.17 23.54 20.63
CA ASN A 447 17.76 23.71 20.99
C ASN A 447 17.02 24.37 19.82
N ILE A 448 15.86 23.82 19.45
CA ILE A 448 15.00 24.33 18.38
C ILE A 448 13.66 24.73 18.99
N SER A 449 13.15 25.88 18.58
CA SER A 449 11.83 26.38 18.99
C SER A 449 11.02 26.71 17.76
N GLY A 450 9.77 26.23 17.71
CA GLY A 450 8.93 26.36 16.53
C GLY A 450 7.45 26.20 16.82
N LYS A 451 6.62 26.26 15.78
CA LYS A 451 5.16 26.12 15.89
C LYS A 451 4.68 24.92 15.08
N ILE A 452 3.73 24.18 15.64
CA ILE A 452 3.00 23.15 14.90
C ILE A 452 1.70 23.73 14.36
N GLU A 453 1.44 23.45 13.09
CA GLU A 453 0.18 23.70 12.42
C GLU A 453 -0.41 22.36 11.99
N VAL A 454 -1.69 22.16 12.28
CA VAL A 454 -2.46 21.02 11.79
C VAL A 454 -3.53 21.53 10.84
N ALA A 455 -3.54 21.03 9.62
CA ALA A 455 -4.59 21.25 8.65
C ALA A 455 -5.29 19.92 8.38
N ALA A 456 -6.59 19.85 8.69
CA ALA A 456 -7.41 18.67 8.49
C ALA A 456 -8.42 18.90 7.36
N ALA A 457 -8.91 17.81 6.77
CA ALA A 457 -9.93 17.86 5.72
C ALA A 457 -11.17 18.66 6.14
N PRO A 458 -11.92 19.26 5.19
CA PRO A 458 -13.15 19.99 5.48
C PRO A 458 -14.12 19.18 6.36
N GLY A 459 -14.65 19.82 7.42
CA GLY A 459 -15.54 19.18 8.39
C GLY A 459 -14.82 18.46 9.55
N LEU A 460 -13.54 18.09 9.39
CA LEU A 460 -12.76 17.52 10.49
C LEU A 460 -12.12 18.63 11.31
N SER A 461 -12.64 18.89 12.51
CA SER A 461 -12.00 19.85 13.41
C SER A 461 -10.93 19.17 14.26
N SER A 462 -9.76 19.79 14.37
CA SER A 462 -8.77 19.44 15.38
C SER A 462 -8.84 20.49 16.49
N ALA A 463 -8.78 20.08 17.75
CA ALA A 463 -8.40 21.02 18.80
C ALA A 463 -7.09 21.67 18.33
N GLN A 464 -7.00 23.00 18.31
CA GLN A 464 -5.75 23.65 17.88
C GLN A 464 -4.63 23.04 18.73
N ALA A 465 -3.70 22.33 18.07
CA ALA A 465 -2.41 22.06 18.67
C ALA A 465 -1.89 23.44 19.06
N SER A 466 -1.89 23.70 20.36
CA SER A 466 -1.64 24.99 21.00
C SER A 466 -0.87 25.96 20.09
N SER A 467 -1.45 27.12 19.80
CA SER A 467 -0.80 28.25 19.10
C SER A 467 0.49 28.77 19.77
N GLY A 468 0.95 28.11 20.84
CA GLY A 468 2.18 28.37 21.55
C GLY A 468 3.40 27.74 20.88
N GLU A 469 4.55 28.31 21.19
CA GLU A 469 5.84 27.81 20.74
C GLU A 469 6.19 26.48 21.42
N ILE A 470 6.70 25.53 20.65
CA ILE A 470 7.16 24.22 21.11
C ILE A 470 8.69 24.25 21.08
N GLY A 471 9.28 24.21 22.27
CA GLY A 471 10.72 23.95 22.44
C GLY A 471 11.03 22.46 22.34
N LEU A 472 12.10 22.16 21.60
CA LEU A 472 12.78 20.87 21.48
C LEU A 472 14.25 21.06 21.88
N ALA A 473 14.69 20.44 22.97
CA ALA A 473 16.08 20.39 23.34
C ALA A 473 16.90 19.58 22.32
N GLY A 474 18.22 19.75 22.34
CA GLY A 474 19.13 18.94 21.54
C GLY A 474 18.92 17.44 21.78
N ASN A 475 18.78 16.67 20.71
CA ASN A 475 18.52 15.22 20.73
C ASN A 475 17.18 14.80 21.40
N GLU A 476 16.24 15.73 21.62
CA GLU A 476 14.94 15.44 22.25
C GLU A 476 13.98 14.73 21.28
N VAL A 477 13.15 13.84 21.83
CA VAL A 477 11.90 13.35 21.20
C VAL A 477 10.71 13.84 22.00
N LYS A 478 9.76 14.49 21.33
CA LYS A 478 8.55 15.04 21.94
C LYS A 478 7.31 14.54 21.24
N GLN A 479 6.32 14.13 22.02
CA GLN A 479 5.04 13.65 21.50
C GLN A 479 3.91 14.59 21.90
N LEU A 480 3.02 14.85 20.96
CA LEU A 480 1.85 15.71 21.14
C LEU A 480 0.62 14.93 20.70
N LYS A 481 -0.42 14.99 21.53
CA LYS A 481 -1.69 14.31 21.29
C LYS A 481 -2.77 15.36 21.06
N ILE A 482 -3.41 15.32 19.90
CA ILE A 482 -4.33 16.33 19.40
C ILE A 482 -5.67 15.65 19.09
N PRO A 483 -6.73 15.91 19.87
CA PRO A 483 -8.04 15.35 19.61
C PRO A 483 -8.63 15.88 18.29
N LEU A 484 -9.20 14.97 17.52
CA LEU A 484 -9.96 15.21 16.31
C LEU A 484 -11.46 15.05 16.60
N THR A 485 -12.28 15.89 15.99
CA THR A 485 -13.74 15.83 16.11
C THR A 485 -14.35 15.76 14.71
N PRO A 486 -14.69 14.54 14.25
CA PRO A 486 -15.36 14.33 12.97
C PRO A 486 -16.82 14.81 13.00
N VAL A 487 -17.36 15.05 11.81
CA VAL A 487 -18.77 15.38 11.56
C VAL A 487 -19.35 14.42 10.52
N VAL A 488 -20.66 14.47 10.29
CA VAL A 488 -21.33 13.51 9.37
C VAL A 488 -20.74 13.58 7.95
N GLU A 489 -20.32 14.76 7.50
CA GLU A 489 -19.71 14.97 6.17
C GLU A 489 -18.34 14.31 6.02
N THR A 490 -17.65 13.99 7.12
CA THR A 490 -16.35 13.28 7.11
C THR A 490 -16.49 11.76 7.00
N MET A 491 -17.72 11.25 7.12
CA MET A 491 -18.01 9.80 7.16
C MET A 491 -18.09 9.20 5.76
N GLY A 492 -17.66 7.94 5.62
CA GLY A 492 -17.70 7.20 4.35
C GLY A 492 -16.62 7.63 3.35
N ARG A 493 -15.55 8.27 3.83
CA ARG A 493 -14.43 8.77 3.02
C ARG A 493 -13.15 8.84 3.85
N THR A 494 -12.03 8.91 3.12
CA THR A 494 -10.72 9.21 3.66
C THR A 494 -10.56 10.71 3.95
N ASN A 495 -10.04 11.05 5.13
CA ASN A 495 -9.83 12.44 5.55
C ASN A 495 -8.33 12.72 5.75
N PRO A 496 -7.67 13.45 4.85
CA PRO A 496 -6.26 13.82 5.01
C PRO A 496 -6.06 14.77 6.21
N ILE A 497 -4.89 14.64 6.85
CA ILE A 497 -4.45 15.50 7.95
C ILE A 497 -2.97 15.84 7.75
N ALA A 498 -2.70 17.08 7.38
CA ALA A 498 -1.35 17.62 7.25
C ALA A 498 -0.86 18.16 8.60
N VAL A 499 0.41 17.89 8.91
CA VAL A 499 1.10 18.43 10.07
C VAL A 499 2.34 19.15 9.60
N ARG A 500 2.51 20.41 10.01
CA ARG A 500 3.66 21.23 9.68
C ARG A 500 4.33 21.69 10.96
N PHE A 501 5.65 21.61 11.03
CA PHE A 501 6.46 22.22 12.06
C PHE A 501 7.30 23.33 11.42
N ARG A 502 7.12 24.57 11.88
CA ARG A 502 7.85 25.75 11.38
C ARG A 502 8.79 26.30 12.45
N TRP A 503 10.06 26.48 12.11
CA TRP A 503 11.08 27.06 13.00
C TRP A 503 12.07 27.88 12.16
N ASN A 504 12.51 29.04 12.64
CA ASN A 504 13.58 29.84 12.00
C ASN A 504 13.43 30.04 10.48
N GLY A 505 12.20 30.23 9.98
CA GLY A 505 11.91 30.37 8.54
C GLY A 505 11.98 29.07 7.72
N ARG A 506 12.22 27.91 8.36
CA ARG A 506 12.19 26.57 7.79
C ARG A 506 10.87 25.86 8.15
N GLU A 507 10.54 24.83 7.38
CA GLU A 507 9.35 24.00 7.58
C GLU A 507 9.69 22.51 7.34
N LYS A 508 9.15 21.65 8.20
CA LYS A 508 9.08 20.20 8.00
C LYS A 508 7.62 19.81 8.03
N SER A 509 7.19 19.03 7.06
CA SER A 509 5.80 18.67 6.87
C SER A 509 5.65 17.16 6.71
N THR A 510 4.52 16.64 7.15
CA THR A 510 4.09 15.26 6.93
C THR A 510 2.56 15.24 6.79
N VAL A 511 2.02 14.13 6.32
CA VAL A 511 0.58 13.92 6.19
C VAL A 511 0.23 12.53 6.70
N THR A 512 -0.93 12.42 7.31
CA THR A 512 -1.56 11.15 7.70
C THR A 512 -3.04 11.23 7.34
N LEU A 513 -3.83 10.23 7.72
CA LEU A 513 -5.25 10.20 7.43
C LEU A 513 -6.08 9.75 8.64
N LEU A 514 -7.35 10.13 8.62
CA LEU A 514 -8.42 9.49 9.37
C LEU A 514 -9.42 8.90 8.38
N ASP A 515 -9.33 7.60 8.13
CA ASP A 515 -10.32 6.88 7.31
C ASP A 515 -11.58 6.57 8.13
N LEU A 516 -12.76 6.94 7.62
CA LEU A 516 -14.01 6.78 8.34
C LEU A 516 -15.05 6.00 7.52
N PRO A 517 -15.72 5.00 8.11
CA PRO A 517 -16.80 4.29 7.45
C PRO A 517 -18.02 5.20 7.28
N PRO A 518 -19.04 4.80 6.48
CA PRO A 518 -20.35 5.40 6.56
C PRO A 518 -20.92 5.28 7.98
N VAL A 519 -21.70 6.27 8.41
CA VAL A 519 -22.42 6.22 9.70
C VAL A 519 -23.31 4.99 9.80
N VAL A 520 -23.97 4.64 8.68
CA VAL A 520 -24.96 3.55 8.61
C VAL A 520 -24.55 2.57 7.52
N SER A 521 -24.19 1.36 7.94
CA SER A 521 -23.86 0.24 7.05
C SER A 521 -25.02 -0.76 7.03
N VAL A 522 -25.51 -1.08 5.83
CA VAL A 522 -26.63 -2.01 5.57
C VAL A 522 -26.39 -2.73 4.24
N HIS A 523 -27.03 -3.89 4.03
CA HIS A 523 -27.09 -4.47 2.69
C HIS A 523 -27.85 -3.54 1.73
N ARG A 524 -27.24 -3.11 0.63
CA ARG A 524 -27.85 -2.22 -0.37
C ARG A 524 -28.95 -2.87 -1.19
N LEU A 525 -28.89 -4.19 -1.35
CA LEU A 525 -29.82 -4.99 -2.13
C LEU A 525 -30.20 -6.24 -1.34
N LEU A 526 -31.49 -6.43 -1.07
CA LEU A 526 -32.01 -7.55 -0.27
C LEU A 526 -33.24 -8.21 -0.90
N TYR A 527 -33.37 -9.52 -0.66
CA TYR A 527 -34.59 -10.28 -0.92
C TYR A 527 -34.99 -11.12 0.30
N ALA A 528 -36.28 -11.29 0.53
CA ALA A 528 -36.82 -12.07 1.63
C ALA A 528 -38.24 -12.55 1.32
N HIS A 529 -38.80 -13.41 2.17
CA HIS A 529 -40.21 -13.80 2.08
C HIS A 529 -41.03 -13.19 3.22
N ALA A 530 -42.29 -12.88 2.94
CA ALA A 530 -43.27 -12.48 3.95
C ALA A 530 -43.54 -13.62 4.97
N PRO A 531 -43.96 -13.31 6.21
CA PRO A 531 -44.45 -12.02 6.68
C PRO A 531 -43.39 -11.12 7.34
N GLU A 532 -42.17 -11.58 7.57
CA GLU A 532 -41.15 -10.86 8.35
C GLU A 532 -39.79 -10.90 7.67
N VAL A 533 -39.12 -9.75 7.59
CA VAL A 533 -37.77 -9.59 7.01
C VAL A 533 -36.76 -9.26 8.10
N GLU A 534 -35.69 -10.06 8.20
CA GLU A 534 -34.52 -9.75 9.01
C GLU A 534 -33.65 -8.69 8.33
N PHE A 535 -33.41 -7.58 9.02
CA PHE A 535 -32.70 -6.43 8.48
C PHE A 535 -31.61 -5.96 9.47
N PRO A 536 -30.36 -6.43 9.30
CA PRO A 536 -29.24 -5.99 10.13
C PRO A 536 -28.78 -4.58 9.74
N VAL A 537 -28.40 -3.79 10.75
CA VAL A 537 -27.89 -2.42 10.60
C VAL A 537 -26.66 -2.28 11.49
N THR A 538 -25.53 -1.81 10.95
CA THR A 538 -24.37 -1.42 11.76
C THR A 538 -24.18 0.09 11.75
N LEU A 539 -24.01 0.65 12.95
CA LEU A 539 -23.90 2.09 13.18
C LEU A 539 -22.51 2.42 13.70
N HIS A 540 -21.79 3.30 13.01
CA HIS A 540 -20.55 3.89 13.51
C HIS A 540 -20.85 5.18 14.27
N ASN A 541 -20.40 5.26 15.53
CA ASN A 541 -20.61 6.45 16.35
C ASN A 541 -19.41 7.39 16.29
N PHE A 542 -19.53 8.41 15.44
CA PHE A 542 -18.54 9.49 15.36
C PHE A 542 -18.75 10.60 16.40
N SER A 543 -19.89 10.58 17.09
CA SER A 543 -20.26 11.63 18.02
C SER A 543 -19.77 11.36 19.44
N THR A 544 -19.76 12.40 20.29
CA THR A 544 -19.49 12.26 21.73
C THR A 544 -20.67 11.65 22.51
N LYS A 545 -21.85 11.50 21.89
CA LYS A 545 -23.04 10.94 22.55
C LYS A 545 -22.94 9.42 22.53
N ARG A 546 -22.98 8.80 23.71
CA ARG A 546 -22.96 7.33 23.84
C ARG A 546 -24.25 6.65 23.35
N SER A 547 -25.38 7.36 23.44
CA SER A 547 -26.70 6.84 23.07
C SER A 547 -27.39 7.75 22.06
N PHE A 548 -27.96 7.19 21.00
CA PHE A 548 -28.64 7.92 19.95
C PHE A 548 -29.75 7.11 19.27
N PRO A 549 -30.80 7.77 18.74
CA PRO A 549 -31.90 7.08 18.07
C PRO A 549 -31.49 6.61 16.66
N VAL A 550 -31.95 5.41 16.30
CA VAL A 550 -31.85 4.84 14.94
C VAL A 550 -33.27 4.57 14.46
N SER A 551 -33.66 5.20 13.35
CA SER A 551 -34.98 5.01 12.74
C SER A 551 -34.87 4.23 11.44
N VAL A 552 -35.66 3.17 11.31
CA VAL A 552 -35.81 2.37 10.09
C VAL A 552 -37.22 2.58 9.58
N SER A 553 -37.34 3.08 8.34
CA SER A 553 -38.61 3.40 7.68
C SER A 553 -38.69 2.67 6.34
N VAL A 554 -39.87 2.14 6.02
CA VAL A 554 -40.11 1.37 4.78
C VAL A 554 -41.13 2.09 3.92
N TYR A 555 -40.81 2.21 2.63
CA TYR A 555 -41.61 2.87 1.60
C TYR A 555 -41.89 1.88 0.47
N LYS A 556 -43.03 2.02 -0.22
CA LYS A 556 -43.27 1.28 -1.46
C LYS A 556 -42.35 1.82 -2.56
N ASN A 557 -41.78 0.93 -3.36
CA ASN A 557 -40.88 1.35 -4.44
C ASN A 557 -41.61 2.27 -5.43
N GLY A 558 -40.99 3.40 -5.78
CA GLY A 558 -41.57 4.43 -6.65
C GLY A 558 -42.53 5.42 -5.95
N ASP A 559 -42.78 5.26 -4.64
CA ASP A 559 -43.57 6.19 -3.83
C ASP A 559 -42.89 6.49 -2.48
N ASP A 560 -42.04 7.52 -2.48
CA ASP A 560 -41.34 8.02 -1.30
C ASP A 560 -42.24 8.83 -0.35
N ARG A 561 -43.52 9.05 -0.69
CA ARG A 561 -44.45 9.86 0.13
C ARG A 561 -45.26 9.02 1.11
N SER A 562 -45.43 7.72 0.83
CA SER A 562 -46.26 6.82 1.63
C SER A 562 -45.42 5.85 2.46
N GLU A 563 -44.96 6.28 3.63
CA GLU A 563 -44.34 5.38 4.61
C GLU A 563 -45.36 4.32 5.06
N ILE A 564 -44.99 3.04 4.96
CA ILE A 564 -45.88 1.91 5.31
C ILE A 564 -45.51 1.24 6.63
N TRP A 565 -44.29 1.48 7.12
CA TRP A 565 -43.80 0.94 8.39
C TRP A 565 -42.62 1.76 8.90
N ARG A 566 -42.52 1.93 10.22
CA ARG A 566 -41.39 2.57 10.90
C ARG A 566 -41.14 1.92 12.25
N GLN A 567 -39.87 1.80 12.60
CA GLN A 567 -39.42 1.48 13.96
C GLN A 567 -38.23 2.35 14.33
N THR A 568 -38.23 2.87 15.56
CA THR A 568 -37.09 3.58 16.14
C THR A 568 -36.60 2.82 17.37
N LYS A 569 -35.29 2.58 17.44
CA LYS A 569 -34.61 1.97 18.59
C LYS A 569 -33.48 2.89 19.07
N GLN A 570 -33.11 2.78 20.34
CA GLN A 570 -31.89 3.43 20.85
C GLN A 570 -30.67 2.54 20.60
N CYS A 571 -29.57 3.15 20.15
CA CYS A 571 -28.28 2.51 19.96
C CYS A 571 -27.29 3.05 20.99
N ASP A 572 -26.67 2.16 21.78
CA ASP A 572 -25.56 2.55 22.65
C ASP A 572 -24.23 2.09 22.05
N ALA A 573 -23.38 3.03 21.65
CA ALA A 573 -22.04 2.78 21.12
C ALA A 573 -21.06 3.83 21.67
N ALA A 574 -19.83 3.44 21.99
CA ALA A 574 -18.80 4.40 22.39
C ALA A 574 -18.39 5.28 21.19
N ALA A 575 -17.83 6.46 21.45
CA ALA A 575 -17.23 7.26 20.38
C ALA A 575 -16.10 6.48 19.69
N ALA A 576 -15.93 6.67 18.39
CA ALA A 576 -14.96 5.95 17.56
C ALA A 576 -15.14 4.42 17.55
N SER A 577 -16.35 3.93 17.86
CA SER A 577 -16.70 2.51 17.76
C SER A 577 -18.01 2.32 17.01
N TYR A 578 -18.37 1.06 16.77
CA TYR A 578 -19.57 0.72 16.02
C TYR A 578 -20.38 -0.38 16.72
N ARG A 579 -21.67 -0.46 16.39
CA ARG A 579 -22.59 -1.46 16.94
C ARG A 579 -23.57 -1.97 15.89
N LYS A 580 -23.73 -3.29 15.86
CA LYS A 580 -24.78 -3.98 15.09
C LYS A 580 -26.11 -3.95 15.85
N MET A 581 -27.20 -3.73 15.12
CA MET A 581 -28.58 -3.78 15.58
C MET A 581 -29.42 -4.57 14.57
N ASP A 582 -30.31 -5.41 15.08
CA ASP A 582 -31.21 -6.19 14.23
C ASP A 582 -32.64 -5.61 14.26
N PHE A 583 -33.23 -5.46 13.07
CA PHE A 583 -34.62 -5.05 12.88
C PHE A 583 -35.42 -6.16 12.21
N ARG A 584 -36.71 -6.22 12.52
CA ARG A 584 -37.67 -7.17 11.95
C ARG A 584 -38.78 -6.38 11.29
N LEU A 585 -38.89 -6.49 9.97
CA LEU A 585 -39.82 -5.70 9.17
C LEU A 585 -41.04 -6.58 8.81
N PRO A 586 -42.21 -6.35 9.40
CA PRO A 586 -43.43 -7.07 9.07
C PRO A 586 -43.98 -6.56 7.73
N LEU A 587 -43.64 -7.22 6.64
CA LEU A 587 -43.93 -6.77 5.27
C LEU A 587 -44.74 -7.81 4.51
N LYS A 588 -45.69 -7.31 3.70
CA LYS A 588 -46.40 -8.12 2.71
C LYS A 588 -45.51 -8.31 1.48
N PRO A 589 -45.83 -9.27 0.59
CA PRO A 589 -45.13 -9.38 -0.69
C PRO A 589 -45.22 -8.07 -1.48
N GLY A 590 -44.10 -7.63 -2.04
CA GLY A 590 -43.97 -6.36 -2.75
C GLY A 590 -42.53 -5.88 -2.87
N ASN A 591 -42.37 -4.73 -3.53
CA ASN A 591 -41.08 -4.08 -3.74
C ASN A 591 -41.01 -2.80 -2.91
N TYR A 592 -39.92 -2.62 -2.18
CA TYR A 592 -39.78 -1.58 -1.16
C TYR A 592 -38.41 -0.89 -1.22
N THR A 593 -38.38 0.32 -0.67
CA THR A 593 -37.16 1.04 -0.29
C THR A 593 -37.14 1.14 1.23
N VAL A 594 -36.04 0.72 1.86
CA VAL A 594 -35.82 0.85 3.30
C VAL A 594 -34.84 1.99 3.53
N LYS A 595 -35.23 2.97 4.34
CA LYS A 595 -34.37 4.10 4.73
C LYS A 595 -34.01 3.95 6.21
N VAL A 596 -32.71 4.02 6.51
CA VAL A 596 -32.19 4.01 7.87
C VAL A 596 -31.55 5.35 8.15
N THR A 597 -31.98 6.03 9.22
CA THR A 597 -31.47 7.33 9.62
C THR A 597 -30.92 7.28 11.04
N ALA A 598 -29.67 7.74 11.21
CA ALA A 598 -29.00 7.87 12.50
C ALA A 598 -27.91 8.96 12.42
N LEU A 599 -27.72 9.71 13.51
CA LEU A 599 -26.66 10.74 13.64
C LEU A 599 -26.58 11.72 12.45
N GLY A 600 -27.72 12.09 11.86
CA GLY A 600 -27.80 13.02 10.72
C GLY A 600 -27.53 12.38 9.34
N ALA A 601 -27.12 11.11 9.28
CA ALA A 601 -26.92 10.36 8.05
C ALA A 601 -28.16 9.52 7.69
N THR A 602 -28.36 9.29 6.39
CA THR A 602 -29.37 8.35 5.88
C THR A 602 -28.74 7.36 4.90
N SER A 603 -29.16 6.11 4.99
CA SER A 603 -28.73 5.03 4.10
C SER A 603 -29.96 4.32 3.53
N GLU A 604 -29.94 4.03 2.23
CA GLU A 604 -31.06 3.38 1.53
C GLU A 604 -30.69 1.95 1.12
N SER A 605 -31.68 1.05 1.21
CA SER A 605 -31.63 -0.32 0.71
C SER A 605 -32.82 -0.60 -0.20
N ARG A 606 -32.57 -1.30 -1.31
CA ARG A 606 -33.63 -1.88 -2.13
C ARG A 606 -34.02 -3.25 -1.56
N LEU A 607 -35.32 -3.48 -1.37
CA LEU A 607 -35.83 -4.71 -0.80
C LEU A 607 -36.94 -5.30 -1.68
N GLY A 608 -36.80 -6.56 -2.07
CA GLY A 608 -37.88 -7.37 -2.63
C GLY A 608 -38.43 -8.33 -1.58
N VAL A 609 -39.76 -8.44 -1.48
CA VAL A 609 -40.43 -9.39 -0.58
C VAL A 609 -41.32 -10.33 -1.39
N GLY A 610 -40.96 -11.61 -1.40
CA GLY A 610 -41.69 -12.69 -2.05
C GLY A 610 -42.79 -13.31 -1.19
N ARG A 611 -43.57 -14.19 -1.81
CA ARG A 611 -44.54 -15.05 -1.11
C ARG A 611 -43.82 -16.27 -0.53
N PRO A 612 -44.23 -16.78 0.66
CA PRO A 612 -43.65 -17.98 1.25
C PRO A 612 -44.16 -19.24 0.52
N VAL A 613 -43.51 -19.59 -0.59
CA VAL A 613 -43.88 -20.73 -1.46
C VAL A 613 -42.66 -21.57 -1.84
N GLY A 614 -42.92 -22.83 -2.19
CA GLY A 614 -41.90 -23.85 -2.47
C GLY A 614 -41.48 -24.61 -1.21
N LYS A 615 -40.65 -25.65 -1.39
CA LYS A 615 -40.21 -26.56 -0.33
C LYS A 615 -38.73 -26.95 -0.48
N PRO A 616 -37.79 -26.01 -0.35
CA PRO A 616 -36.39 -26.37 -0.36
C PRO A 616 -36.02 -27.11 0.92
N TYR A 617 -34.91 -27.86 0.88
CA TYR A 617 -34.31 -28.46 2.07
C TYR A 617 -32.79 -28.32 2.03
N ALA A 618 -32.16 -28.32 3.20
CA ALA A 618 -30.72 -28.27 3.36
C ALA A 618 -30.22 -29.36 4.32
N TYR A 619 -29.08 -29.97 3.98
CA TYR A 619 -28.47 -31.03 4.77
C TYR A 619 -26.95 -31.05 4.61
N ALA A 620 -26.27 -31.57 5.61
CA ALA A 620 -24.82 -31.78 5.60
C ALA A 620 -24.50 -33.20 5.10
N LEU A 621 -23.40 -33.36 4.37
CA LEU A 621 -22.88 -34.63 3.89
C LEU A 621 -21.41 -34.46 3.51
N ASP A 622 -20.55 -35.37 3.97
CA ASP A 622 -19.17 -35.51 3.49
C ASP A 622 -19.17 -36.18 2.10
N LEU A 623 -18.98 -35.39 1.05
CA LEU A 623 -19.14 -35.86 -0.34
C LEU A 623 -17.91 -36.56 -0.90
N ASP A 624 -16.71 -36.22 -0.43
CA ASP A 624 -15.45 -36.79 -0.92
C ASP A 624 -14.73 -37.67 0.12
N SER A 625 -15.35 -37.88 1.28
CA SER A 625 -14.87 -38.72 2.39
C SER A 625 -13.58 -38.18 3.02
N ASP A 626 -13.41 -36.85 3.06
CA ASP A 626 -12.26 -36.19 3.68
C ASP A 626 -12.49 -35.82 5.17
N GLY A 627 -13.69 -36.07 5.69
CA GLY A 627 -14.10 -35.77 7.06
C GLY A 627 -14.61 -34.34 7.27
N ILE A 628 -14.79 -33.56 6.21
CA ILE A 628 -15.34 -32.20 6.22
C ILE A 628 -16.70 -32.22 5.52
N ASP A 629 -17.76 -31.86 6.24
CA ASP A 629 -19.09 -31.80 5.63
C ASP A 629 -19.17 -30.71 4.54
N GLU A 630 -19.68 -31.08 3.37
CA GLU A 630 -20.34 -30.15 2.45
C GLU A 630 -21.79 -29.94 2.86
N TYR A 631 -22.38 -28.84 2.40
CA TYR A 631 -23.78 -28.53 2.64
C TYR A 631 -24.53 -28.47 1.32
N ARG A 632 -25.54 -29.32 1.18
CA ARG A 632 -26.44 -29.30 0.02
C ARG A 632 -27.69 -28.51 0.34
N MET A 633 -28.10 -27.66 -0.59
CA MET A 633 -29.37 -26.94 -0.58
C MET A 633 -30.09 -27.25 -1.88
N GLU A 634 -31.35 -27.69 -1.82
CA GLU A 634 -32.04 -28.21 -3.00
C GLU A 634 -33.51 -27.77 -3.04
N ASN A 635 -34.02 -27.48 -4.23
CA ASN A 635 -35.43 -27.23 -4.52
C ASN A 635 -35.82 -27.85 -5.88
N ASP A 636 -37.00 -27.56 -6.42
CA ASP A 636 -37.46 -28.15 -7.68
C ASP A 636 -36.62 -27.72 -8.91
N SER A 637 -35.92 -26.59 -8.83
CA SER A 637 -35.16 -26.01 -9.95
C SER A 637 -33.68 -26.33 -9.90
N VAL A 638 -33.06 -26.33 -8.72
CA VAL A 638 -31.61 -26.39 -8.56
C VAL A 638 -31.16 -27.26 -7.40
N GLN A 639 -29.92 -27.74 -7.49
CA GLN A 639 -29.16 -28.32 -6.39
C GLN A 639 -27.87 -27.51 -6.22
N ILE A 640 -27.65 -26.98 -5.02
CA ILE A 640 -26.48 -26.18 -4.66
C ILE A 640 -25.61 -27.00 -3.72
N THR A 641 -24.31 -27.06 -3.98
CA THR A 641 -23.33 -27.62 -3.06
C THR A 641 -22.44 -26.50 -2.54
N LEU A 642 -22.40 -26.34 -1.23
CA LEU A 642 -21.53 -25.40 -0.53
C LEU A 642 -20.35 -26.16 0.05
N LEU A 643 -19.15 -25.64 -0.18
CA LEU A 643 -17.91 -26.15 0.38
C LEU A 643 -17.50 -25.27 1.57
N ARG A 644 -17.21 -25.90 2.71
CA ARG A 644 -16.70 -25.18 3.91
C ARG A 644 -15.35 -24.53 3.64
N THR A 645 -14.52 -25.15 2.81
CA THR A 645 -13.24 -24.61 2.38
C THR A 645 -13.45 -23.36 1.50
N GLY A 646 -13.07 -22.19 2.02
CA GLY A 646 -13.28 -20.87 1.40
C GLY A 646 -14.72 -20.37 1.40
N ALA A 647 -15.64 -21.04 2.11
CA ALA A 647 -17.08 -20.73 2.13
C ALA A 647 -17.64 -20.40 0.73
N ARG A 648 -17.62 -21.38 -0.18
CA ARG A 648 -17.93 -21.16 -1.59
C ARG A 648 -19.12 -21.99 -2.07
N VAL A 649 -19.79 -21.50 -3.10
CA VAL A 649 -20.75 -22.32 -3.87
C VAL A 649 -19.95 -23.10 -4.88
N ILE A 650 -19.54 -24.33 -4.56
CA ILE A 650 -18.69 -25.14 -5.45
C ILE A 650 -19.46 -25.74 -6.62
N GLU A 651 -20.77 -25.88 -6.48
CA GLU A 651 -21.64 -26.40 -7.53
C GLU A 651 -23.00 -25.69 -7.49
N TYR A 652 -23.47 -25.28 -8.66
CA TYR A 652 -24.81 -24.76 -8.90
C TYR A 652 -25.41 -25.55 -10.07
N ARG A 653 -26.16 -26.62 -9.76
CA ARG A 653 -26.71 -27.53 -10.77
C ARG A 653 -28.14 -27.14 -11.14
N VAL A 654 -28.36 -26.85 -12.42
CA VAL A 654 -29.68 -26.59 -13.00
C VAL A 654 -30.34 -27.90 -13.38
N LYS A 655 -31.41 -28.29 -12.66
CA LYS A 655 -32.01 -29.62 -12.80
C LYS A 655 -32.64 -29.88 -14.16
N SER A 656 -33.23 -28.86 -14.79
CA SER A 656 -33.86 -28.99 -16.11
C SER A 656 -32.88 -29.29 -17.24
N ARG A 657 -31.59 -28.95 -17.04
CA ARG A 657 -30.50 -29.22 -17.99
C ARG A 657 -29.56 -30.32 -17.51
N ASN A 658 -29.65 -30.72 -16.25
CA ASN A 658 -28.76 -31.67 -15.61
C ASN A 658 -27.29 -31.23 -15.66
N ASP A 659 -27.05 -29.93 -15.51
CA ASP A 659 -25.73 -29.33 -15.75
C ASP A 659 -25.37 -28.29 -14.67
N ASN A 660 -24.08 -28.03 -14.49
CA ASN A 660 -23.51 -27.11 -13.51
C ASN A 660 -23.00 -25.85 -14.21
N VAL A 661 -23.41 -24.67 -13.73
CA VAL A 661 -23.08 -23.40 -14.41
C VAL A 661 -21.79 -22.73 -13.93
N LEU A 662 -21.05 -23.39 -13.03
CA LEU A 662 -19.83 -22.87 -12.44
C LEU A 662 -18.64 -23.79 -12.75
N PHE A 663 -17.47 -23.23 -13.02
CA PHE A 663 -16.23 -24.02 -13.08
C PHE A 663 -16.04 -24.80 -11.79
N LYS A 664 -15.59 -26.05 -11.87
CA LYS A 664 -15.39 -26.89 -10.69
C LYS A 664 -14.18 -27.81 -10.88
N SER A 665 -13.11 -27.54 -10.15
CA SER A 665 -11.96 -28.45 -10.04
C SER A 665 -12.10 -29.41 -8.85
N TRP A 666 -12.64 -28.94 -7.71
CA TRP A 666 -12.84 -29.77 -6.51
C TRP A 666 -13.73 -31.01 -6.78
N PRO A 667 -13.45 -32.18 -6.16
CA PRO A 667 -12.35 -32.46 -5.23
C PRO A 667 -11.03 -32.80 -5.93
N LYS A 668 -11.01 -32.79 -7.28
CA LYS A 668 -9.78 -33.03 -8.03
C LYS A 668 -8.80 -31.89 -7.79
N LYS A 669 -7.52 -32.23 -7.67
CA LYS A 669 -6.45 -31.25 -7.56
C LYS A 669 -5.81 -31.01 -8.93
N THR A 670 -5.39 -29.78 -9.20
CA THR A 670 -4.65 -29.48 -10.44
C THR A 670 -3.33 -30.27 -10.47
N VAL A 671 -2.80 -30.50 -11.67
CA VAL A 671 -1.55 -31.28 -11.86
C VAL A 671 -0.36 -30.69 -11.09
N SER A 672 -0.35 -29.37 -10.88
CA SER A 672 0.71 -28.64 -10.19
C SER A 672 0.48 -28.45 -8.69
N HIS A 673 -0.54 -29.08 -8.09
CA HIS A 673 -0.90 -28.84 -6.67
C HIS A 673 0.23 -29.13 -5.66
N ARG A 674 1.22 -29.96 -6.03
CA ARG A 674 2.40 -30.28 -5.19
C ARG A 674 3.62 -29.39 -5.45
N ARG A 675 3.51 -28.38 -6.32
CA ARG A 675 4.61 -27.44 -6.57
C ARG A 675 5.05 -26.79 -5.24
N PRO A 676 6.35 -26.57 -5.00
CA PRO A 676 6.81 -25.82 -3.83
C PRO A 676 6.08 -24.48 -3.71
N TYR A 677 5.65 -24.15 -2.49
CA TYR A 677 4.89 -22.93 -2.18
C TYR A 677 3.59 -22.76 -2.98
N ARG A 678 2.95 -23.84 -3.46
CA ARG A 678 1.71 -23.74 -4.27
C ARG A 678 0.62 -22.90 -3.62
N MET A 679 0.46 -23.00 -2.30
CA MET A 679 -0.51 -22.26 -1.49
C MET A 679 -0.25 -20.74 -1.43
N ARG A 680 0.92 -20.28 -1.92
CA ARG A 680 1.25 -18.86 -2.09
C ARG A 680 0.93 -18.33 -3.49
N GLY A 681 0.60 -19.20 -4.44
CA GLY A 681 0.09 -18.83 -5.76
C GLY A 681 -1.43 -18.96 -5.83
N TYR A 682 -2.05 -18.37 -6.84
CA TYR A 682 -3.49 -18.48 -7.06
C TYR A 682 -3.88 -19.94 -7.41
N TYR A 683 -4.87 -20.53 -6.75
CA TYR A 683 -5.33 -21.91 -6.96
C TYR A 683 -6.87 -21.95 -6.87
N PRO A 684 -7.61 -21.96 -7.99
CA PRO A 684 -9.07 -22.01 -7.91
C PRO A 684 -9.55 -23.44 -7.68
N TYR A 685 -10.43 -23.63 -6.69
CA TYR A 685 -11.23 -24.85 -6.57
C TYR A 685 -12.44 -24.84 -7.53
N GLY A 686 -12.80 -23.67 -8.03
CA GLY A 686 -14.02 -23.37 -8.78
C GLY A 686 -15.17 -22.88 -7.91
N GLY A 687 -16.26 -22.56 -8.59
CA GLY A 687 -17.51 -22.13 -7.98
C GLY A 687 -17.69 -20.61 -7.93
N PHE A 688 -18.44 -20.16 -6.93
CA PHE A 688 -18.49 -18.77 -6.50
C PHE A 688 -17.51 -18.60 -5.33
N GLU A 689 -16.31 -18.12 -5.63
CA GLU A 689 -15.23 -17.87 -4.66
C GLU A 689 -15.16 -16.39 -4.27
N ASP A 690 -14.20 -16.03 -3.42
CA ASP A 690 -13.79 -14.63 -3.22
C ASP A 690 -12.36 -14.46 -3.71
N PHE A 691 -12.03 -13.27 -4.20
CA PHE A 691 -10.66 -12.86 -4.47
C PHE A 691 -10.29 -11.77 -3.46
N LEU A 692 -9.48 -12.14 -2.46
CA LEU A 692 -9.09 -11.31 -1.31
C LEU A 692 -7.58 -11.51 -1.07
N GLY A 693 -6.75 -10.77 -1.80
CA GLY A 693 -5.31 -10.94 -1.84
C GLY A 693 -4.85 -11.98 -2.89
N GLN A 694 -3.56 -11.98 -3.22
CA GLN A 694 -2.94 -13.02 -4.05
C GLN A 694 -1.67 -13.57 -3.37
N ALA A 695 -1.62 -14.84 -2.96
CA ALA A 695 -2.74 -15.80 -2.90
C ALA A 695 -3.87 -15.33 -1.96
N SER A 696 -5.08 -15.74 -2.31
CA SER A 696 -6.31 -15.28 -1.66
C SER A 696 -6.44 -15.85 -0.24
N MET A 697 -6.74 -14.97 0.73
CA MET A 697 -6.71 -15.27 2.17
C MET A 697 -7.64 -16.42 2.56
N GLU A 698 -8.79 -16.52 1.89
CA GLU A 698 -9.84 -17.47 2.21
C GLU A 698 -9.69 -18.84 1.57
N THR A 699 -8.95 -18.93 0.46
CA THR A 699 -9.12 -20.02 -0.51
C THR A 699 -8.99 -21.42 0.10
N HIS A 700 -8.13 -21.57 1.12
CA HIS A 700 -7.84 -22.85 1.74
C HIS A 700 -8.33 -22.98 3.19
N GLN A 701 -9.01 -21.97 3.71
CA GLN A 701 -9.50 -21.97 5.09
C GLN A 701 -10.80 -22.77 5.20
N VAL A 702 -10.89 -23.67 6.17
CA VAL A 702 -12.15 -24.35 6.50
C VAL A 702 -12.96 -23.46 7.43
N TYR A 703 -14.19 -23.13 7.03
CA TYR A 703 -15.08 -22.27 7.80
C TYR A 703 -15.91 -23.07 8.80
N ASP A 704 -16.28 -22.43 9.89
CA ASP A 704 -17.35 -22.92 10.76
C ASP A 704 -18.68 -22.74 10.05
N ALA A 705 -19.44 -23.83 9.93
CA ALA A 705 -20.66 -23.86 9.15
C ALA A 705 -21.84 -24.37 9.98
N ARG A 706 -23.03 -23.82 9.73
CA ARG A 706 -24.27 -24.28 10.37
C ARG A 706 -25.49 -24.09 9.47
N ILE A 707 -26.39 -25.06 9.50
CA ILE A 707 -27.73 -24.91 8.90
C ILE A 707 -28.59 -24.10 9.88
N VAL A 708 -28.95 -22.88 9.49
CA VAL A 708 -29.81 -21.99 10.29
C VAL A 708 -31.29 -22.29 10.06
N LYS A 709 -31.66 -22.68 8.84
CA LYS A 709 -32.99 -23.15 8.48
C LYS A 709 -32.89 -24.29 7.48
N LYS A 710 -33.35 -25.48 7.88
CA LYS A 710 -33.19 -26.72 7.13
C LYS A 710 -34.31 -27.01 6.12
N ASP A 711 -35.49 -26.46 6.33
CA ASP A 711 -36.68 -26.64 5.49
C ASP A 711 -37.62 -25.42 5.61
N GLY A 712 -38.66 -25.38 4.77
CA GLY A 712 -39.69 -24.33 4.79
C GLY A 712 -39.97 -23.80 3.39
N ASP A 713 -40.14 -22.50 3.25
CA ASP A 713 -40.28 -21.77 1.98
C ASP A 713 -38.93 -21.23 1.45
N TRP A 714 -37.89 -21.30 2.28
CA TRP A 714 -36.48 -21.06 1.98
C TRP A 714 -35.63 -21.81 3.00
N VAL A 715 -34.38 -22.10 2.65
CA VAL A 715 -33.38 -22.70 3.55
C VAL A 715 -32.14 -21.83 3.62
N ARG A 716 -31.38 -21.95 4.71
CA ARG A 716 -30.21 -21.10 4.96
C ARG A 716 -29.09 -21.82 5.66
N VAL A 717 -27.88 -21.59 5.16
CA VAL A 717 -26.61 -22.03 5.73
C VAL A 717 -25.76 -20.79 6.00
N GLU A 718 -25.11 -20.74 7.15
CA GLU A 718 -24.13 -19.73 7.49
C GLU A 718 -22.75 -20.36 7.55
N MET A 719 -21.75 -19.64 7.04
CA MET A 719 -20.34 -20.00 7.14
C MET A 719 -19.55 -18.79 7.61
N GLU A 720 -18.72 -18.95 8.64
CA GLU A 720 -17.87 -17.87 9.15
C GLU A 720 -16.49 -18.35 9.56
N THR A 721 -15.54 -17.42 9.54
CA THR A 721 -14.20 -17.62 10.07
C THR A 721 -13.59 -16.29 10.47
N ASP A 722 -12.48 -16.35 11.21
CA ASP A 722 -11.70 -15.21 11.64
C ASP A 722 -10.24 -15.38 11.20
N TYR A 723 -9.77 -14.46 10.37
CA TYR A 723 -8.39 -14.39 9.91
C TYR A 723 -7.60 -13.40 10.76
N TYR A 724 -7.20 -13.84 11.95
CA TYR A 724 -6.37 -13.03 12.85
C TYR A 724 -6.98 -11.65 13.17
N GLY A 725 -8.29 -11.59 13.41
CA GLY A 725 -9.07 -10.37 13.65
C GLY A 725 -9.88 -9.87 12.45
N ASN A 726 -9.71 -10.46 11.27
CA ASN A 726 -10.52 -10.16 10.08
C ASN A 726 -11.61 -11.21 9.93
N ARG A 727 -12.81 -10.92 10.43
CA ARG A 727 -13.94 -11.84 10.37
C ARG A 727 -14.68 -11.70 9.03
N LEU A 728 -14.85 -12.84 8.36
CA LEU A 728 -15.67 -12.96 7.15
C LEU A 728 -16.81 -13.96 7.43
N LYS A 729 -18.05 -13.49 7.27
CA LYS A 729 -19.25 -14.32 7.36
C LYS A 729 -20.00 -14.28 6.03
N LYS A 730 -20.37 -15.46 5.53
CA LYS A 730 -21.29 -15.64 4.41
C LYS A 730 -22.58 -16.33 4.84
N ILE A 731 -23.69 -15.85 4.31
CA ILE A 731 -25.02 -16.40 4.56
C ILE A 731 -25.63 -16.78 3.21
N PHE A 732 -25.85 -18.07 3.02
CA PHE A 732 -26.42 -18.63 1.81
C PHE A 732 -27.92 -18.88 2.03
N THR A 733 -28.78 -18.31 1.19
CA THR A 733 -30.23 -18.53 1.26
C THR A 733 -30.76 -19.02 -0.09
N LEU A 734 -31.35 -20.22 -0.12
CA LEU A 734 -32.03 -20.77 -1.30
C LEU A 734 -33.54 -20.64 -1.11
N TYR A 735 -34.22 -19.97 -2.04
CA TYR A 735 -35.67 -19.77 -2.00
C TYR A 735 -36.40 -20.92 -2.70
N GLY A 736 -37.56 -21.33 -2.17
CA GLY A 736 -38.22 -22.58 -2.57
C GLY A 736 -38.84 -22.57 -3.96
N ASN A 737 -39.27 -21.41 -4.45
CA ASN A 737 -40.07 -21.26 -5.67
C ASN A 737 -39.27 -20.70 -6.86
N SER A 738 -37.95 -20.72 -6.80
CA SER A 738 -37.09 -20.17 -7.84
C SER A 738 -35.67 -20.74 -7.74
N PRO A 739 -34.88 -20.70 -8.82
CA PRO A 739 -33.45 -21.01 -8.75
C PRO A 739 -32.65 -20.00 -7.91
N LEU A 740 -33.22 -18.84 -7.53
CA LEU A 740 -32.53 -17.78 -6.80
C LEU A 740 -31.79 -18.27 -5.54
N LEU A 741 -30.46 -18.14 -5.57
CA LEU A 741 -29.57 -18.28 -4.43
C LEU A 741 -29.04 -16.90 -4.06
N GLU A 742 -29.17 -16.52 -2.79
CA GLU A 742 -28.58 -15.32 -2.23
C GLU A 742 -27.33 -15.67 -1.43
N VAL A 743 -26.27 -14.88 -1.62
CA VAL A 743 -25.06 -14.89 -0.80
C VAL A 743 -24.91 -13.51 -0.16
N ARG A 744 -25.10 -13.43 1.16
CA ARG A 744 -24.85 -12.21 1.95
C ARG A 744 -23.49 -12.27 2.58
N PHE A 745 -22.79 -11.15 2.53
CA PHE A 745 -21.48 -10.95 3.14
C PHE A 745 -21.60 -10.03 4.35
N GLU A 746 -21.02 -10.41 5.48
CA GLU A 746 -20.72 -9.54 6.61
C GLU A 746 -19.21 -9.58 6.88
N LEU A 747 -18.51 -8.47 6.66
CA LEU A 747 -17.06 -8.35 6.85
C LEU A 747 -16.78 -7.41 8.03
N ASN A 748 -15.95 -7.85 8.98
CA ASN A 748 -15.37 -7.00 10.02
C ASN A 748 -13.85 -7.14 9.96
N PHE A 749 -13.21 -6.25 9.22
CA PHE A 749 -11.77 -6.32 8.96
C PHE A 749 -11.02 -5.27 9.79
N SER A 750 -9.84 -5.67 10.28
CA SER A 750 -8.93 -4.84 11.08
C SER A 750 -7.68 -4.40 10.32
N ASN A 751 -7.34 -5.10 9.24
CA ASN A 751 -6.08 -4.95 8.52
C ASN A 751 -6.20 -3.95 7.36
N PRO A 752 -5.52 -2.78 7.41
CA PRO A 752 -5.64 -1.71 6.41
C PRO A 752 -5.22 -2.10 4.99
N GLU A 753 -4.42 -3.15 4.82
CA GLU A 753 -3.97 -3.63 3.51
C GLU A 753 -5.02 -4.45 2.73
N ALA A 754 -6.06 -4.94 3.41
CA ALA A 754 -7.16 -5.67 2.78
C ALA A 754 -8.20 -4.66 2.24
N ASN A 755 -7.91 -4.11 1.06
CA ASN A 755 -8.62 -2.96 0.51
C ASN A 755 -9.83 -3.30 -0.36
N VAL A 756 -9.79 -4.40 -1.12
CA VAL A 756 -10.83 -4.77 -2.09
C VAL A 756 -11.08 -6.28 -2.03
N ILE A 757 -12.34 -6.67 -2.04
CA ILE A 757 -12.78 -8.05 -2.27
C ILE A 757 -13.38 -8.16 -3.67
N GLY A 758 -13.07 -9.23 -4.39
CA GLY A 758 -13.73 -9.61 -5.64
C GLY A 758 -14.54 -10.89 -5.47
N PRO A 759 -15.81 -10.83 -5.05
CA PRO A 759 -16.71 -11.99 -5.12
C PRO A 759 -16.77 -12.48 -6.57
N GLN A 760 -16.52 -13.75 -6.82
CA GLN A 760 -16.18 -14.23 -8.17
C GLN A 760 -16.95 -15.51 -8.53
N PRO A 761 -18.10 -15.43 -9.24
CA PRO A 761 -18.57 -16.55 -10.02
C PRO A 761 -17.54 -16.87 -11.11
N ILE A 762 -17.02 -18.09 -11.06
CA ILE A 762 -16.16 -18.66 -12.10
C ILE A 762 -17.07 -19.52 -12.98
N LEU A 763 -17.25 -19.12 -14.24
CA LEU A 763 -18.20 -19.70 -15.17
C LEU A 763 -17.50 -20.72 -16.09
N GLU A 764 -18.10 -21.91 -16.13
CA GLU A 764 -18.01 -22.95 -17.15
C GLU A 764 -19.47 -23.28 -17.47
N LEU A 765 -19.95 -22.92 -18.66
CA LEU A 765 -21.34 -23.19 -19.07
C LEU A 765 -21.35 -24.29 -20.12
N GLY A 766 -22.26 -25.26 -19.99
CA GLY A 766 -22.35 -26.39 -20.92
C GLY A 766 -21.21 -27.40 -20.75
N LYS A 767 -21.09 -28.34 -21.70
CA LYS A 767 -20.03 -29.37 -21.68
C LYS A 767 -18.72 -28.91 -22.31
N THR A 768 -18.78 -27.92 -23.18
CA THR A 768 -17.62 -27.33 -23.86
C THR A 768 -17.59 -25.85 -23.57
N HIS A 769 -16.38 -25.31 -23.42
CA HIS A 769 -16.18 -23.91 -23.05
C HIS A 769 -15.35 -23.25 -24.12
N GLY A 770 -15.97 -22.30 -24.80
CA GLY A 770 -15.51 -21.84 -26.10
C GLY A 770 -16.36 -20.72 -26.66
N THR A 771 -16.24 -20.48 -27.96
CA THR A 771 -16.91 -19.35 -28.61
C THR A 771 -18.43 -19.38 -28.52
N GLU A 772 -19.04 -20.52 -28.19
CA GLU A 772 -20.45 -20.73 -27.88
C GLU A 772 -20.92 -19.98 -26.62
N ASP A 773 -20.00 -19.71 -25.68
CA ASP A 773 -20.26 -18.96 -24.46
C ASP A 773 -20.38 -17.47 -24.77
N LEU A 774 -21.59 -16.94 -24.61
CA LEU A 774 -21.92 -15.54 -24.71
C LEU A 774 -22.00 -14.92 -23.30
N PHE A 775 -21.21 -13.88 -23.06
CA PHE A 775 -21.30 -13.09 -21.85
C PHE A 775 -21.90 -11.72 -22.13
N VAL A 776 -22.84 -11.30 -21.30
CA VAL A 776 -23.55 -10.04 -21.46
C VAL A 776 -23.48 -9.21 -20.18
N VAL A 777 -23.12 -7.94 -20.33
CA VAL A 777 -23.05 -6.99 -19.21
C VAL A 777 -23.72 -5.66 -19.58
N PRO A 778 -24.40 -5.01 -18.62
CA PRO A 778 -25.02 -3.71 -18.81
C PRO A 778 -23.99 -2.58 -18.57
N ALA A 779 -23.05 -2.40 -19.51
CA ALA A 779 -22.04 -1.34 -19.40
C ALA A 779 -22.64 0.06 -19.51
N GLU A 780 -21.89 1.07 -19.06
CA GLU A 780 -22.17 2.47 -19.39
C GLU A 780 -22.18 2.63 -20.93
N GLY A 781 -23.28 3.16 -21.49
CA GLY A 781 -23.49 3.26 -22.95
C GLY A 781 -24.26 2.11 -23.60
N GLY A 782 -24.72 1.11 -22.83
CA GLY A 782 -25.58 0.03 -23.31
C GLY A 782 -25.02 -1.36 -23.02
N TRP A 783 -25.76 -2.40 -23.44
CA TRP A 783 -25.32 -3.77 -23.24
C TRP A 783 -24.13 -4.10 -24.13
N LYS A 784 -23.12 -4.74 -23.55
CA LYS A 784 -21.96 -5.28 -24.27
C LYS A 784 -22.01 -6.79 -24.25
N GLU A 785 -21.65 -7.37 -25.39
CA GLU A 785 -21.58 -8.81 -25.60
C GLU A 785 -20.11 -9.21 -25.81
N TYR A 786 -19.72 -10.27 -25.13
CA TYR A 786 -18.39 -10.87 -25.21
C TYR A 786 -18.53 -12.36 -25.49
N ARG A 787 -17.54 -12.94 -26.18
CA ARG A 787 -17.42 -14.38 -26.33
C ARG A 787 -16.11 -14.84 -25.74
N MET A 788 -16.09 -16.07 -25.22
CA MET A 788 -14.86 -16.68 -24.72
C MET A 788 -13.77 -16.62 -25.80
N ARG A 789 -12.55 -16.29 -25.37
CA ARG A 789 -11.36 -16.21 -26.23
C ARG A 789 -10.46 -17.42 -25.97
N PRO A 790 -10.65 -18.54 -26.68
CA PRO A 790 -9.89 -19.76 -26.42
C PRO A 790 -8.41 -19.66 -26.78
N GLU A 791 -8.00 -18.61 -27.50
CA GLU A 791 -6.63 -18.42 -27.99
C GLU A 791 -5.71 -17.68 -27.02
N LYS A 792 -6.24 -16.97 -26.02
CA LYS A 792 -5.44 -16.18 -25.06
C LYS A 792 -6.23 -15.78 -23.82
N SER A 793 -5.52 -15.49 -22.73
CA SER A 793 -6.12 -14.79 -21.60
C SER A 793 -6.59 -13.39 -21.99
N TYR A 794 -7.69 -12.94 -21.41
CA TYR A 794 -8.22 -11.60 -21.64
C TYR A 794 -8.87 -11.05 -20.37
N GLY A 795 -8.66 -9.77 -20.07
CA GLY A 795 -9.26 -9.10 -18.93
C GLY A 795 -9.90 -7.78 -19.34
N GLN A 796 -10.88 -7.30 -18.58
CA GLN A 796 -11.41 -5.94 -18.80
C GLN A 796 -12.02 -5.39 -17.51
N ALA A 797 -11.77 -4.10 -17.23
CA ALA A 797 -12.47 -3.36 -16.19
C ALA A 797 -13.72 -2.68 -16.79
N ILE A 798 -14.91 -3.10 -16.38
CA ILE A 798 -16.18 -2.67 -16.99
C ILE A 798 -16.97 -1.82 -16.00
N HIS A 799 -17.17 -0.55 -16.32
CA HIS A 799 -18.09 0.31 -15.57
C HIS A 799 -19.54 -0.02 -15.96
N LEU A 800 -20.35 -0.35 -14.96
CA LEU A 800 -21.72 -0.84 -15.13
C LEU A 800 -22.76 0.26 -14.92
N GLN A 801 -23.82 0.22 -15.74
CA GLN A 801 -25.05 0.99 -15.55
C GLN A 801 -26.04 0.26 -14.63
N GLU A 802 -26.10 -1.07 -14.70
CA GLU A 802 -26.94 -1.91 -13.85
C GLU A 802 -26.12 -3.00 -13.16
N GLY A 803 -26.50 -3.40 -11.95
CA GLY A 803 -25.74 -4.35 -11.13
C GLY A 803 -26.02 -5.81 -11.47
N TRP A 804 -25.68 -6.24 -12.67
CA TRP A 804 -25.78 -7.65 -13.08
C TRP A 804 -24.78 -8.02 -14.17
N ASN A 805 -24.55 -9.32 -14.34
CA ASN A 805 -23.78 -9.92 -15.43
C ASN A 805 -24.44 -11.24 -15.83
N ALA A 806 -24.24 -11.67 -17.07
CA ALA A 806 -24.78 -12.92 -17.57
C ALA A 806 -23.74 -13.72 -18.35
N GLY A 807 -23.86 -15.04 -18.30
CA GLY A 807 -23.25 -15.98 -19.22
C GLY A 807 -24.33 -16.89 -19.81
N TYR A 808 -24.16 -17.29 -21.06
CA TYR A 808 -25.11 -18.13 -21.78
C TYR A 808 -24.39 -19.02 -22.78
N ASP A 809 -24.51 -20.32 -22.60
CA ASP A 809 -24.14 -21.30 -23.64
C ASP A 809 -25.25 -21.33 -24.68
N THR A 810 -24.91 -20.91 -25.90
CA THR A 810 -25.85 -20.79 -27.02
C THR A 810 -26.24 -22.11 -27.68
N ILE A 811 -25.53 -23.21 -27.38
CA ILE A 811 -25.75 -24.56 -27.91
C ILE A 811 -26.58 -25.40 -26.93
N GLU A 812 -26.15 -25.45 -25.67
CA GLU A 812 -26.80 -26.25 -24.61
C GLU A 812 -28.01 -25.52 -23.98
N ASP A 813 -28.20 -24.25 -24.34
CA ASP A 813 -29.31 -23.39 -23.92
C ASP A 813 -29.43 -23.38 -22.39
N ILE A 814 -28.33 -23.02 -21.74
CA ILE A 814 -28.19 -22.85 -20.30
C ILE A 814 -27.53 -21.51 -19.98
N SER A 815 -28.06 -20.80 -19.00
CA SER A 815 -27.61 -19.47 -18.61
C SER A 815 -27.33 -19.36 -17.12
N PHE A 816 -26.44 -18.43 -16.80
CA PHE A 816 -26.17 -17.90 -15.47
C PHE A 816 -26.39 -16.39 -15.48
N VAL A 817 -27.02 -15.87 -14.44
CA VAL A 817 -27.10 -14.43 -14.18
C VAL A 817 -26.69 -14.16 -12.73
N GLY A 818 -25.73 -13.25 -12.57
CA GLY A 818 -25.35 -12.65 -11.30
C GLY A 818 -26.02 -11.29 -11.12
N ALA A 819 -26.44 -10.95 -9.91
CA ALA A 819 -26.91 -9.61 -9.58
C ALA A 819 -26.39 -9.13 -8.22
N PHE A 820 -26.08 -7.84 -8.11
CA PHE A 820 -25.43 -7.22 -6.96
C PHE A 820 -25.73 -5.70 -6.92
N PRO A 821 -25.43 -5.00 -5.82
CA PRO A 821 -25.58 -3.54 -5.77
C PRO A 821 -24.49 -2.84 -6.59
N VAL A 822 -24.87 -2.17 -7.67
CA VAL A 822 -23.96 -1.56 -8.67
C VAL A 822 -23.16 -0.37 -8.15
N ASP A 823 -23.59 0.23 -7.04
CA ASP A 823 -23.00 1.41 -6.43
C ASP A 823 -21.90 1.09 -5.40
N GLN A 824 -21.68 -0.19 -5.06
CA GLN A 824 -20.61 -0.59 -4.14
C GLN A 824 -19.28 -0.93 -4.85
N PRO A 825 -19.26 -1.68 -5.98
CA PRO A 825 -18.02 -2.00 -6.68
C PRO A 825 -17.42 -0.79 -7.41
N LEU A 826 -16.09 -0.75 -7.54
CA LEU A 826 -15.36 0.21 -8.38
C LEU A 826 -15.72 -0.01 -9.86
N PHE A 827 -15.77 -1.27 -10.26
CA PHE A 827 -16.14 -1.77 -11.59
C PHE A 827 -16.39 -3.29 -11.51
N LEU A 828 -16.90 -3.86 -12.60
CA LEU A 828 -16.91 -5.31 -12.81
C LEU A 828 -15.66 -5.72 -13.58
N HIS A 829 -14.77 -6.47 -12.95
CA HIS A 829 -13.62 -7.06 -13.63
C HIS A 829 -14.04 -8.37 -14.30
N MET A 830 -13.90 -8.45 -15.61
CA MET A 830 -14.05 -9.70 -16.36
C MET A 830 -12.67 -10.30 -16.60
N TRP A 831 -12.48 -11.59 -16.33
CA TRP A 831 -11.25 -12.31 -16.66
C TRP A 831 -11.56 -13.63 -17.37
N MET A 832 -11.17 -13.74 -18.63
CA MET A 832 -11.18 -14.98 -19.40
C MET A 832 -9.83 -15.67 -19.22
N ASN A 833 -9.84 -16.80 -18.51
CA ASN A 833 -8.62 -17.53 -18.24
C ASN A 833 -8.29 -18.52 -19.36
N HIS A 834 -7.00 -18.74 -19.57
CA HIS A 834 -6.47 -19.64 -20.59
C HIS A 834 -5.52 -20.67 -19.94
N PRO A 835 -5.43 -21.92 -20.44
CA PRO A 835 -4.54 -22.95 -19.91
C PRO A 835 -3.04 -22.61 -19.88
N SER A 836 -2.61 -21.54 -20.54
CA SER A 836 -1.25 -21.00 -20.44
C SER A 836 -0.96 -20.35 -19.08
N ASN A 837 -1.99 -20.02 -18.30
CA ASN A 837 -1.82 -19.62 -16.91
C ASN A 837 -1.34 -20.83 -16.09
N SER A 838 -0.05 -20.86 -15.75
CA SER A 838 0.57 -21.99 -15.05
C SER A 838 0.01 -22.26 -13.66
N ASP A 839 -0.59 -21.23 -13.04
CA ASP A 839 -1.21 -21.36 -11.72
C ASP A 839 -2.64 -21.91 -11.86
N ALA A 840 -3.41 -21.51 -12.87
CA ALA A 840 -4.75 -22.04 -13.13
C ALA A 840 -4.90 -22.50 -14.60
N PRO A 841 -4.46 -23.71 -14.99
CA PRO A 841 -4.40 -24.13 -16.39
C PRO A 841 -5.76 -24.64 -16.91
N HIS A 842 -6.79 -23.79 -16.88
CA HIS A 842 -8.17 -24.14 -17.25
C HIS A 842 -8.80 -23.05 -18.14
N TYR A 843 -9.82 -23.41 -18.92
CA TYR A 843 -10.71 -22.44 -19.54
C TYR A 843 -11.85 -22.14 -18.58
N TYR A 844 -12.07 -20.85 -18.29
CA TYR A 844 -13.23 -20.37 -17.54
C TYR A 844 -13.30 -18.84 -17.66
N VAL A 845 -14.42 -18.25 -17.22
CA VAL A 845 -14.57 -16.80 -17.12
C VAL A 845 -14.94 -16.37 -15.70
N GLU A 846 -14.23 -15.40 -15.15
CA GLU A 846 -14.52 -14.79 -13.86
C GLU A 846 -15.19 -13.44 -14.07
N PHE A 847 -16.23 -13.17 -13.27
CA PHE A 847 -16.86 -11.85 -13.18
C PHE A 847 -16.78 -11.33 -11.76
N GLN A 848 -15.82 -10.45 -11.49
CA GLN A 848 -15.52 -10.00 -10.14
C GLN A 848 -15.97 -8.55 -9.94
N PRO A 849 -17.10 -8.26 -9.25
CA PRO A 849 -17.37 -6.92 -8.73
C PRO A 849 -16.31 -6.55 -7.68
N TRP A 850 -15.33 -5.75 -8.10
CA TRP A 850 -14.25 -5.29 -7.22
C TRP A 850 -14.79 -4.29 -6.20
N THR A 851 -15.03 -4.76 -4.99
CA THR A 851 -15.76 -4.03 -3.95
C THR A 851 -14.81 -3.59 -2.85
N PRO A 852 -14.65 -2.27 -2.61
CA PRO A 852 -13.82 -1.77 -1.52
C PRO A 852 -14.29 -2.27 -0.15
N ILE A 853 -13.36 -2.70 0.68
CA ILE A 853 -13.60 -3.17 2.04
C ILE A 853 -13.63 -1.97 2.99
N VAL A 854 -14.76 -1.80 3.66
CA VAL A 854 -14.95 -0.70 4.61
C VAL A 854 -14.63 -1.17 6.03
N GLN A 855 -13.71 -0.48 6.69
CA GLN A 855 -13.23 -0.81 8.05
C GLN A 855 -13.93 0.01 9.13
N LYS A 856 -13.68 -0.31 10.41
CA LYS A 856 -14.29 0.36 11.59
C LYS A 856 -15.83 0.30 11.60
N THR A 857 -16.41 -0.66 10.88
CA THR A 857 -17.83 -0.99 10.79
C THR A 857 -17.95 -2.47 10.37
N THR A 858 -19.18 -2.98 10.30
CA THR A 858 -19.48 -4.18 9.53
C THR A 858 -19.82 -3.77 8.11
N MET A 859 -19.00 -4.18 7.15
CA MET A 859 -19.32 -4.02 5.73
C MET A 859 -20.32 -5.10 5.31
N TYR A 860 -21.34 -4.68 4.59
CA TYR A 860 -22.36 -5.54 4.02
C TYR A 860 -22.30 -5.52 2.49
N PHE A 861 -22.36 -6.69 1.89
CA PHE A 861 -22.48 -6.88 0.44
C PHE A 861 -23.43 -8.04 0.14
N THR A 862 -24.07 -8.04 -1.03
CA THR A 862 -24.93 -9.15 -1.47
C THR A 862 -24.69 -9.50 -2.92
N TYR A 863 -24.71 -10.80 -3.19
CA TYR A 863 -24.64 -11.35 -4.54
C TYR A 863 -25.77 -12.37 -4.72
N TYR A 864 -26.46 -12.30 -5.85
CA TYR A 864 -27.54 -13.21 -6.22
C TYR A 864 -27.10 -14.04 -7.42
N LEU A 865 -27.30 -15.36 -7.34
CA LEU A 865 -27.01 -16.32 -8.40
C LEU A 865 -28.32 -16.88 -8.94
N TRP A 866 -28.46 -16.87 -10.27
CA TRP A 866 -29.59 -17.44 -10.98
C TRP A 866 -29.10 -18.27 -12.18
N GLY A 867 -29.12 -19.59 -12.04
CA GLY A 867 -28.89 -20.52 -13.15
C GLY A 867 -30.22 -21.08 -13.67
N SER A 868 -30.38 -21.12 -14.99
CA SER A 868 -31.59 -21.67 -15.62
C SER A 868 -31.33 -22.19 -17.02
N GLY A 869 -32.14 -23.15 -17.47
CA GLY A 869 -32.23 -23.47 -18.90
C GLY A 869 -32.93 -22.33 -19.65
N GLY A 870 -32.53 -22.08 -20.89
CA GLY A 870 -33.00 -20.96 -21.69
C GLY A 870 -32.06 -19.76 -21.67
N SER A 871 -32.41 -18.75 -22.47
CA SER A 871 -31.73 -17.47 -22.52
C SER A 871 -31.72 -16.73 -21.17
N TRP A 872 -30.61 -16.03 -20.89
CA TRP A 872 -30.39 -15.17 -19.73
C TRP A 872 -31.44 -14.06 -19.55
N ARG A 873 -32.15 -13.65 -20.61
CA ARG A 873 -33.11 -12.53 -20.58
C ARG A 873 -34.24 -12.74 -19.58
N ASN A 874 -34.78 -13.96 -19.53
CA ASN A 874 -35.86 -14.31 -18.59
C ASN A 874 -35.38 -14.22 -17.13
N ALA A 875 -34.15 -14.63 -16.86
CA ALA A 875 -33.55 -14.53 -15.54
C ALA A 875 -33.37 -13.07 -15.10
N VAL A 876 -32.88 -12.19 -15.99
CA VAL A 876 -32.78 -10.74 -15.71
C VAL A 876 -34.15 -10.13 -15.47
N GLU A 877 -35.17 -10.48 -16.24
CA GLU A 877 -36.55 -10.01 -16.03
C GLU A 877 -37.10 -10.46 -14.66
N GLU A 878 -36.87 -11.71 -14.27
CA GLU A 878 -37.28 -12.23 -12.96
C GLU A 878 -36.59 -11.51 -11.81
N LEU A 879 -35.27 -11.29 -11.91
CA LEU A 879 -34.52 -10.50 -10.94
C LEU A 879 -35.06 -9.06 -10.86
N ARG A 880 -35.40 -8.45 -11.99
CA ARG A 880 -35.99 -7.10 -12.03
C ARG A 880 -37.36 -7.06 -11.35
N ARG A 881 -38.24 -8.04 -11.62
CA ARG A 881 -39.56 -8.18 -10.96
C ARG A 881 -39.43 -8.31 -9.45
N ARG A 882 -38.37 -8.99 -8.98
CA ARG A 882 -38.03 -9.19 -7.56
C ARG A 882 -37.28 -8.02 -6.92
N ASN A 883 -37.14 -6.89 -7.63
CA ASN A 883 -36.42 -5.70 -7.17
C ASN A 883 -34.92 -5.92 -6.93
N LEU A 884 -34.32 -6.90 -7.62
CA LEU A 884 -32.92 -7.30 -7.48
C LEU A 884 -31.97 -6.70 -8.52
N ILE A 885 -32.47 -5.87 -9.44
CA ILE A 885 -31.62 -5.10 -10.36
C ILE A 885 -31.47 -3.68 -9.83
N SER A 886 -30.23 -3.33 -9.45
CA SER A 886 -29.83 -1.98 -9.06
C SER A 886 -29.35 -1.19 -10.28
N ILE A 887 -29.53 0.13 -10.26
CA ILE A 887 -29.16 1.04 -11.37
C ILE A 887 -28.28 2.14 -10.78
N LYS A 888 -27.15 2.42 -11.43
CA LYS A 888 -26.24 3.49 -11.05
C LYS A 888 -26.94 4.82 -11.30
N LYS A 889 -27.04 5.64 -10.26
CA LYS A 889 -27.75 6.93 -10.30
C LYS A 889 -26.94 7.99 -11.00
#